data_AF-A0A3B9ZKC4-F1
#
_entry.id   AF-A0A3B9ZKC4-F1
#
_cell.length_a   1.000
_cell.length_b   1.000
_cell.length_c   1.000
_cell.angle_alpha   90.00
_cell.angle_beta   90.00
_cell.angle_gamma   90.00
#
_symmetry.space_group_name_H-M   'P 1'
#
loop_
_entity.id
_entity.type
_entity.pdbx_description
1 polymer ?
#
loop_
_entity_poly.entity_id
_entity_poly.type
_entity_poly.pdbx_seq_one_letter_code
_entity_poly.pdbx_strand_id
1 'polypeptide(L)'
;MPSLVGSEMCIRAQTTYFVSFKGNDKNNGSEKAPFKSIKTAQNKARRQKGEVTIYLRGGEYRLDKTLIFTPEDGNKDKMLTLCSYPGEHAVICGGVQLKLQWQPYKNGIMQAKVSPDMSIDMLIGNGKILHMARYPNFDSLAVRFNGTSADATSPERVKTWKNPSGGYLHAMHVNDWGDFHYRITGKNDQGILKLEGGWQNNRPDGLSPDNRMVENIFEELDAPGEWYYDTGQAILYYYPLPSEDITKSIFEVAKLKQLVEFRGTEQEPVMNITIKNIEFTQAARTFMEKYEPLLRSDWTIYRGGAIVFEGTESCHLEGCYLHNLGGNSVFFSNYNLNSGISGSHITQIGASAICFVGDANAVRSPVFNYHNFTPIDQMDREVGPKTSNYPANCLVYDNLIHPIGLFEKQVTGVELSMCKSITVSHNSIYDMPRSGINVSEGTWGGHIIEYNDVFETVKETGDHGSFNSWGRDRYWHPDRKEMNKIVAKEPSLILVDAISTTIIRNNRFRCDRGWDIGLDDGSSNYHIYNNLCLNGGIKLREGFYRNVENNILVNNTFHPHVWFENSGDVFTRNIVMGPYKPINLPAWGAMVDYNIFTDSTALKGDQMSGIDKHSIVCTVDFQDPEHGDFRVKDNGSAVFRLGFQNFCMDCFGVVSPELKRLAKTPRITLPLVKVENAPINIIEWQGWHVKNLETLGERSATGMDTERGVYVISIDKPNNRMSNILHENDVILKFNGISIGNLDDLQNATMQADLTKPLEIVVFRNQKETIVIAPQNMIQLN
;
A
#
# COMPACT_ATOMS: atom_id res chain seq x y z
N MET A 1 13.79 -19.69 42.70
CA MET A 1 14.14 -20.93 41.99
C MET A 1 12.94 -21.33 41.14
N PRO A 2 13.00 -21.29 39.81
CA PRO A 2 11.97 -21.86 38.97
C PRO A 2 12.18 -23.37 38.84
N SER A 3 11.10 -24.13 38.97
CA SER A 3 11.05 -25.58 38.84
C SER A 3 11.37 -26.00 37.40
N LEU A 4 12.36 -26.88 37.25
CA LEU A 4 12.61 -27.66 36.04
C LEU A 4 11.39 -28.55 35.74
N VAL A 5 10.59 -28.16 34.75
CA VAL A 5 9.73 -29.10 34.03
C VAL A 5 10.59 -29.69 32.92
N GLY A 6 10.84 -31.00 33.00
CA GLY A 6 11.69 -31.72 32.06
C GLY A 6 11.15 -31.60 30.63
N SER A 7 12.01 -31.13 29.73
CA SER A 7 11.83 -31.29 28.30
C SER A 7 11.99 -32.77 27.95
N GLU A 8 10.89 -33.48 27.71
CA GLU A 8 10.95 -34.77 27.04
C GLU A 8 11.52 -34.56 25.63
N MET A 9 12.81 -34.86 25.43
CA MET A 9 13.37 -35.03 24.09
C MET A 9 12.71 -36.26 23.47
N CYS A 10 11.67 -36.02 22.68
CA CYS A 10 11.09 -37.02 21.80
C CYS A 10 12.15 -37.36 20.73
N ILE A 11 12.83 -38.50 20.84
CA ILE A 11 13.75 -39.02 19.82
C ILE A 11 12.89 -39.38 18.60
N ARG A 12 12.74 -38.46 17.65
CA ARG A 12 12.07 -38.74 16.37
C ARG A 12 13.09 -39.36 15.41
N ALA A 13 12.71 -40.44 14.75
CA ALA A 13 13.53 -41.00 13.67
C ALA A 13 13.66 -39.96 12.55
N GLN A 14 14.89 -39.63 12.17
CA GLN A 14 15.17 -38.68 11.10
C GLN A 14 15.38 -39.45 9.78
N THR A 15 14.52 -39.19 8.79
CA THR A 15 14.66 -39.74 7.45
C THR A 15 15.08 -38.66 6.47
N THR A 16 16.07 -38.93 5.62
CA THR A 16 16.54 -37.98 4.61
C THR A 16 16.39 -38.56 3.21
N TYR A 17 15.89 -37.74 2.28
CA TYR A 17 15.86 -38.03 0.85
C TYR A 17 16.55 -36.91 0.06
N PHE A 18 17.18 -37.28 -1.05
CA PHE A 18 17.88 -36.38 -1.96
C PHE A 18 17.23 -36.41 -3.34
N VAL A 19 17.04 -35.24 -3.91
CA VAL A 19 16.54 -35.04 -5.28
C VAL A 19 17.60 -34.31 -6.09
N SER A 20 17.86 -34.76 -7.31
CA SER A 20 18.78 -34.10 -8.25
C SER A 20 18.24 -34.23 -9.66
N PHE A 21 18.37 -33.20 -10.48
CA PHE A 21 18.02 -33.27 -11.90
C PHE A 21 18.82 -34.33 -12.69
N LYS A 22 19.98 -34.76 -12.16
CA LYS A 22 20.81 -35.87 -12.69
C LYS A 22 20.45 -37.24 -12.08
N GLY A 23 19.52 -37.28 -11.14
CA GLY A 23 19.08 -38.49 -10.45
C GLY A 23 18.18 -39.40 -11.29
N ASN A 24 17.64 -40.44 -10.65
CA ASN A 24 16.70 -41.38 -11.27
C ASN A 24 15.62 -41.78 -10.25
N ASP A 25 14.35 -41.77 -10.64
CA ASP A 25 13.23 -42.10 -9.75
C ASP A 25 13.16 -43.58 -9.35
N LYS A 26 13.98 -44.43 -9.99
CA LYS A 26 14.21 -45.82 -9.56
C LYS A 26 15.26 -45.96 -8.44
N ASN A 27 15.98 -44.88 -8.11
CA ASN A 27 16.98 -44.91 -7.04
C ASN A 27 16.32 -45.01 -5.65
N ASN A 28 17.12 -45.09 -4.60
CA ASN A 28 16.62 -45.16 -3.21
C ASN A 28 16.50 -43.79 -2.53
N GLY A 29 16.92 -42.71 -3.17
CA GLY A 29 16.86 -41.35 -2.62
C GLY A 29 17.98 -41.02 -1.65
N SER A 30 19.04 -41.83 -1.58
CA SER A 30 20.26 -41.49 -0.82
C SER A 30 21.08 -40.43 -1.54
N GLU A 31 22.03 -39.80 -0.84
CA GLU A 31 22.91 -38.78 -1.43
C GLU A 31 23.70 -39.30 -2.65
N LYS A 32 24.12 -40.58 -2.61
CA LYS A 32 24.83 -41.26 -3.70
C LYS A 32 23.92 -41.70 -4.85
N ALA A 33 22.63 -41.91 -4.58
CA ALA A 33 21.64 -42.34 -5.56
C ALA A 33 20.34 -41.54 -5.34
N PRO A 34 20.32 -40.25 -5.71
CA PRO A 34 19.18 -39.36 -5.49
C PRO A 34 18.03 -39.69 -6.43
N PHE A 35 16.80 -39.36 -6.02
CA PHE A 35 15.64 -39.33 -6.91
C PHE A 35 15.81 -38.25 -7.98
N LYS A 36 15.08 -38.37 -9.09
CA LYS A 36 15.05 -37.34 -10.13
C LYS A 36 14.00 -36.27 -9.83
N SER A 37 12.83 -36.67 -9.34
CA SER A 37 11.68 -35.79 -9.15
C SER A 37 11.34 -35.56 -7.68
N ILE A 38 10.91 -34.33 -7.38
CA ILE A 38 10.40 -33.94 -6.06
C ILE A 38 9.20 -34.83 -5.70
N LYS A 39 8.33 -35.14 -6.66
CA LYS A 39 7.15 -35.99 -6.46
C LYS A 39 7.50 -37.39 -5.97
N THR A 40 8.57 -37.99 -6.49
CA THR A 40 9.01 -39.32 -6.03
C THR A 40 9.51 -39.27 -4.59
N ALA A 41 10.29 -38.25 -4.22
CA ALA A 41 10.72 -38.05 -2.84
C ALA A 41 9.54 -37.80 -1.89
N GLN A 42 8.58 -36.96 -2.29
CA GLN A 42 7.35 -36.71 -1.55
C GLN A 42 6.57 -38.02 -1.29
N ASN A 43 6.34 -38.82 -2.33
CA ASN A 43 5.63 -40.10 -2.19
C ASN A 43 6.35 -41.08 -1.25
N LYS A 44 7.68 -41.01 -1.15
CA LYS A 44 8.47 -41.81 -0.20
C LYS A 44 8.39 -41.25 1.22
N ALA A 45 8.42 -39.93 1.38
CA ALA A 45 8.23 -39.21 2.64
C ALA A 45 6.85 -39.50 3.26
N ARG A 46 5.80 -39.62 2.45
CA ARG A 46 4.45 -40.00 2.90
C ARG A 46 4.40 -41.31 3.69
N ARG A 47 5.33 -42.25 3.42
CA ARG A 47 5.39 -43.55 4.10
C ARG A 47 6.21 -43.54 5.40
N GLN A 48 6.88 -42.43 5.70
CA GLN A 48 7.68 -42.29 6.90
C GLN A 48 6.87 -41.67 8.03
N LYS A 49 7.39 -41.70 9.26
CA LYS A 49 6.90 -40.99 10.45
C LYS A 49 8.06 -40.20 11.05
N GLY A 50 7.78 -39.30 11.99
CA GLY A 50 8.82 -38.49 12.62
C GLY A 50 9.28 -37.36 11.71
N GLU A 51 10.58 -37.07 11.71
CA GLU A 51 11.15 -35.96 10.95
C GLU A 51 11.66 -36.43 9.60
N VAL A 52 11.19 -35.79 8.53
CA VAL A 52 11.60 -36.10 7.16
C VAL A 52 12.17 -34.85 6.51
N THR A 53 13.38 -34.96 5.97
CA THR A 53 14.00 -33.88 5.18
C THR A 53 14.18 -34.34 3.73
N ILE A 54 13.71 -33.53 2.79
CA ILE A 54 13.96 -33.68 1.36
C ILE A 54 14.93 -32.58 0.94
N TYR A 55 16.17 -32.96 0.64
CA TYR A 55 17.18 -32.06 0.08
C TYR A 55 17.09 -32.02 -1.44
N LEU A 56 16.93 -30.81 -1.98
CA LEU A 56 17.09 -30.51 -3.39
C LEU A 56 18.56 -30.16 -3.65
N ARG A 57 19.22 -30.95 -4.50
CA ARG A 57 20.56 -30.60 -5.00
C ARG A 57 20.47 -29.38 -5.91
N GLY A 58 21.55 -28.62 -6.03
CA GLY A 58 21.60 -27.40 -6.81
C GLY A 58 21.22 -27.64 -8.27
N GLY A 59 20.42 -26.72 -8.81
CA GLY A 59 19.87 -26.81 -10.15
C GLY A 59 18.39 -26.43 -10.21
N GLU A 60 17.84 -26.51 -11.41
CA GLU A 60 16.49 -26.05 -11.71
C GLU A 60 15.52 -27.22 -11.86
N TYR A 61 14.40 -27.14 -11.14
CA TYR A 61 13.33 -28.12 -11.10
C TYR A 61 12.08 -27.52 -11.74
N ARG A 62 11.94 -27.73 -13.05
CA ARG A 62 10.77 -27.28 -13.81
C ARG A 62 9.54 -28.12 -13.51
N LEU A 63 8.47 -27.46 -13.12
CA LEU A 63 7.19 -28.09 -12.81
C LEU A 63 6.34 -28.21 -14.07
N ASP A 64 5.87 -29.42 -14.36
CA ASP A 64 4.79 -29.66 -15.33
C ASP A 64 3.41 -29.44 -14.71
N LYS A 65 3.31 -29.57 -13.38
CA LYS A 65 2.10 -29.41 -12.56
C LYS A 65 2.48 -28.83 -11.19
N THR A 66 1.52 -28.18 -10.54
CA THR A 66 1.66 -27.69 -9.15
C THR A 66 2.15 -28.80 -8.21
N LEU A 67 3.12 -28.48 -7.35
CA LEU A 67 3.51 -29.32 -6.23
C LEU A 67 2.48 -29.18 -5.09
N ILE A 68 1.75 -30.26 -4.81
CA ILE A 68 0.67 -30.26 -3.82
C ILE A 68 1.11 -31.00 -2.55
N PHE A 69 1.02 -30.34 -1.40
CA PHE A 69 1.14 -30.91 -0.07
C PHE A 69 -0.24 -31.14 0.54
N THR A 70 -0.46 -32.30 1.15
CA THR A 70 -1.71 -32.69 1.82
C THR A 70 -1.41 -33.20 3.25
N PRO A 71 -2.44 -33.53 4.07
CA PRO A 71 -2.21 -34.08 5.41
C PRO A 71 -1.39 -35.40 5.45
N GLU A 72 -1.21 -36.07 4.31
CA GLU A 72 -0.30 -37.22 4.17
C GLU A 72 1.18 -36.83 4.26
N ASP A 73 1.50 -35.60 3.88
CA ASP A 73 2.86 -35.07 3.76
C ASP A 73 3.40 -34.51 5.08
N GLY A 74 2.51 -33.95 5.92
CA GLY A 74 2.84 -33.43 7.24
C GLY A 74 1.59 -33.38 8.13
N ASN A 75 1.74 -33.83 9.38
CA ASN A 75 0.66 -33.97 10.36
C ASN A 75 1.24 -34.03 11.79
N LYS A 76 0.43 -34.34 12.81
CA LYS A 76 0.85 -34.40 14.21
C LYS A 76 2.03 -35.35 14.47
N ASP A 77 2.12 -36.43 13.70
CA ASP A 77 3.15 -37.48 13.85
C ASP A 77 4.32 -37.31 12.87
N LYS A 78 4.27 -36.28 12.00
CA LYS A 78 5.22 -36.11 10.90
C LYS A 78 5.53 -34.65 10.61
N MET A 79 6.80 -34.32 10.68
CA MET A 79 7.33 -33.03 10.22
C MET A 79 8.06 -33.23 8.89
N LEU A 80 7.79 -32.34 7.94
CA LEU A 80 8.45 -32.37 6.63
C LEU A 80 9.22 -31.08 6.40
N THR A 81 10.49 -31.20 6.02
CA THR A 81 11.28 -30.07 5.51
C THR A 81 11.64 -30.35 4.06
N LEU A 82 11.27 -29.44 3.15
CA LEU A 82 11.75 -29.40 1.77
C LEU A 82 12.73 -28.24 1.64
N CYS A 83 13.99 -28.50 1.34
CA CYS A 83 14.99 -27.44 1.29
C CYS A 83 16.09 -27.66 0.26
N SER A 84 16.77 -26.59 -0.13
CA SER A 84 18.05 -26.71 -0.84
C SER A 84 19.08 -27.43 0.03
N TYR A 85 19.92 -28.25 -0.58
CA TYR A 85 21.08 -28.82 0.09
C TYR A 85 22.03 -27.71 0.56
N PRO A 86 22.63 -27.79 1.76
CA PRO A 86 23.47 -26.72 2.29
C PRO A 86 24.58 -26.29 1.32
N GLY A 87 24.66 -24.98 1.03
CA GLY A 87 25.64 -24.41 0.10
C GLY A 87 25.31 -24.59 -1.39
N GLU A 88 24.18 -25.24 -1.72
CA GLU A 88 23.68 -25.37 -3.08
C GLU A 88 22.40 -24.54 -3.27
N HIS A 89 22.10 -24.21 -4.54
CA HIS A 89 20.98 -23.35 -4.90
C HIS A 89 19.96 -24.12 -5.76
N ALA A 90 18.80 -24.44 -5.21
CA ALA A 90 17.70 -25.08 -5.92
C ALA A 90 16.63 -24.07 -6.33
N VAL A 91 16.21 -24.15 -7.60
CA VAL A 91 15.18 -23.30 -8.19
C VAL A 91 13.96 -24.15 -8.55
N ILE A 92 12.77 -23.75 -8.11
CA ILE A 92 11.50 -24.30 -8.57
C ILE A 92 10.88 -23.32 -9.56
N CYS A 93 10.67 -23.78 -10.79
CA CYS A 93 10.29 -22.94 -11.91
C CYS A 93 8.98 -23.42 -12.55
N GLY A 94 8.02 -22.51 -12.73
CA GLY A 94 6.75 -22.79 -13.42
C GLY A 94 6.77 -22.56 -14.93
N GLY A 95 7.92 -22.16 -15.47
CA GLY A 95 8.07 -21.84 -16.88
C GLY A 95 8.70 -22.93 -17.73
N VAL A 96 8.52 -22.78 -19.04
CA VAL A 96 9.02 -23.66 -20.08
C VAL A 96 9.91 -22.87 -21.03
N GLN A 97 11.13 -23.36 -21.26
CA GLN A 97 12.03 -22.79 -22.25
C GLN A 97 11.52 -23.06 -23.68
N LEU A 98 11.48 -22.01 -24.49
CA LEU A 98 11.11 -22.07 -25.90
C LEU A 98 12.33 -22.45 -26.76
N LYS A 99 12.09 -23.32 -27.75
CA LYS A 99 13.09 -23.64 -28.78
C LYS A 99 12.76 -22.85 -30.04
N LEU A 100 13.31 -21.64 -30.14
CA LEU A 100 12.97 -20.69 -31.18
C LEU A 100 13.99 -20.73 -32.32
N GLN A 101 13.46 -20.69 -33.55
CA GLN A 101 14.25 -20.50 -34.76
C GLN A 101 13.89 -19.14 -35.34
N TRP A 102 14.61 -18.12 -34.88
CA TRP A 102 14.36 -16.73 -35.26
C TRP A 102 14.65 -16.49 -36.74
N GLN A 103 13.75 -15.79 -37.40
CA GLN A 103 13.88 -15.29 -38.76
C GLN A 103 13.56 -13.80 -38.79
N PRO A 104 14.20 -13.01 -39.66
CA PRO A 104 13.80 -11.61 -39.86
C PRO A 104 12.33 -11.51 -40.30
N TYR A 105 11.63 -10.50 -39.78
CA TYR A 105 10.28 -10.13 -40.25
C TYR A 105 10.29 -8.77 -40.97
N LYS A 106 10.30 -7.65 -40.25
CA LYS A 106 10.39 -6.28 -40.81
C LYS A 106 10.92 -5.30 -39.76
N ASN A 107 11.57 -4.21 -40.19
CA ASN A 107 11.96 -3.09 -39.32
C ASN A 107 12.72 -3.50 -38.04
N GLY A 108 13.60 -4.51 -38.13
CA GLY A 108 14.34 -5.04 -36.98
C GLY A 108 13.60 -6.07 -36.12
N ILE A 109 12.28 -6.24 -36.32
CA ILE A 109 11.48 -7.26 -35.65
C ILE A 109 11.84 -8.64 -36.20
N MET A 110 11.99 -9.59 -35.28
CA MET A 110 12.24 -11.01 -35.52
C MET A 110 10.96 -11.81 -35.27
N GLN A 111 10.82 -12.95 -35.92
CA GLN A 111 9.70 -13.87 -35.73
C GLN A 111 10.17 -15.32 -35.59
N ALA A 112 9.44 -16.12 -34.83
CA ALA A 112 9.66 -17.55 -34.69
C ALA A 112 8.33 -18.29 -34.52
N LYS A 113 8.20 -19.47 -35.13
CA LYS A 113 7.06 -20.35 -34.87
C LYS A 113 7.18 -20.96 -33.48
N VAL A 114 6.05 -21.03 -32.79
CA VAL A 114 5.90 -21.77 -31.52
C VAL A 114 4.91 -22.91 -31.68
N SER A 115 4.79 -23.77 -30.67
CA SER A 115 3.79 -24.84 -30.67
C SER A 115 2.38 -24.23 -30.64
N PRO A 116 1.44 -24.66 -31.51
CA PRO A 116 0.07 -24.15 -31.51
C PRO A 116 -0.67 -24.31 -30.17
N ASP A 117 -0.36 -25.35 -29.40
CA ASP A 117 -0.95 -25.60 -28.08
C ASP A 117 -0.39 -24.68 -26.96
N MET A 118 0.49 -23.73 -27.31
CA MET A 118 1.12 -22.85 -26.35
C MET A 118 0.30 -21.57 -26.17
N SER A 119 -0.13 -21.32 -24.93
CA SER A 119 -0.57 -20.00 -24.49
C SER A 119 0.63 -19.24 -23.96
N ILE A 120 0.86 -18.02 -24.46
CA ILE A 120 1.96 -17.14 -24.04
C ILE A 120 1.34 -15.85 -23.53
N ASP A 121 1.30 -15.73 -22.22
CA ASP A 121 0.77 -14.55 -21.53
C ASP A 121 1.88 -13.79 -20.78
N MET A 122 3.03 -14.41 -20.56
CA MET A 122 4.21 -13.76 -20.00
C MET A 122 5.45 -14.37 -20.64
N LEU A 123 6.31 -13.53 -21.21
CA LEU A 123 7.57 -13.92 -21.83
C LEU A 123 8.73 -13.45 -20.97
N ILE A 124 9.67 -14.35 -20.69
CA ILE A 124 10.89 -14.09 -19.96
C ILE A 124 12.04 -14.21 -20.94
N GLY A 125 12.82 -13.14 -21.11
CA GLY A 125 14.02 -13.09 -21.93
C GLY A 125 15.24 -12.94 -21.03
N ASN A 126 16.18 -13.88 -21.10
CA ASN A 126 17.42 -13.86 -20.32
C ASN A 126 17.18 -13.60 -18.81
N GLY A 127 16.14 -14.23 -18.25
CA GLY A 127 15.76 -14.13 -16.84
C GLY A 127 14.92 -12.90 -16.45
N LYS A 128 14.56 -12.02 -17.40
CA LYS A 128 13.75 -10.82 -17.16
C LYS A 128 12.39 -10.89 -17.86
N ILE A 129 11.33 -10.46 -17.19
CA ILE A 129 10.01 -10.29 -17.83
C ILE A 129 10.14 -9.24 -18.94
N LEU A 130 9.68 -9.58 -20.14
CA LEU A 130 9.64 -8.69 -21.31
C LEU A 130 8.26 -8.05 -21.45
N HIS A 131 8.22 -6.82 -21.96
CA HIS A 131 6.97 -6.08 -22.18
C HIS A 131 6.26 -6.59 -23.43
N MET A 132 4.96 -6.86 -23.32
CA MET A 132 4.12 -7.00 -24.51
C MET A 132 4.16 -5.68 -25.30
N ALA A 133 4.01 -5.77 -26.63
CA ALA A 133 3.79 -4.63 -27.51
C ALA A 133 2.69 -3.73 -26.93
N ARG A 134 3.02 -2.48 -26.59
CA ARG A 134 2.16 -1.63 -25.78
C ARG A 134 2.15 -0.19 -26.25
N TYR A 135 1.09 0.52 -25.89
CA TYR A 135 1.02 1.97 -26.03
C TYR A 135 0.54 2.64 -24.74
N PRO A 136 1.22 3.71 -24.28
CA PRO A 136 2.53 4.16 -24.75
C PRO A 136 3.64 3.14 -24.50
N ASN A 137 4.75 3.31 -25.23
CA ASN A 137 5.99 2.58 -24.99
C ASN A 137 6.49 2.80 -23.56
N PHE A 138 7.19 1.80 -23.03
CA PHE A 138 7.71 1.82 -21.67
C PHE A 138 8.59 3.05 -21.40
N ASP A 139 8.26 3.78 -20.32
CA ASP A 139 9.03 4.88 -19.76
C ASP A 139 9.20 4.68 -18.24
N SER A 140 10.45 4.48 -17.82
CA SER A 140 10.80 4.29 -16.41
C SER A 140 10.54 5.52 -15.53
N LEU A 141 10.41 6.72 -16.11
CA LEU A 141 10.15 7.96 -15.39
C LEU A 141 8.65 8.26 -15.26
N ALA A 142 7.81 7.56 -16.02
CA ALA A 142 6.37 7.72 -15.94
C ALA A 142 5.85 7.20 -14.59
N VAL A 143 4.94 7.98 -14.00
CA VAL A 143 4.41 7.75 -12.67
C VAL A 143 3.51 6.51 -12.59
N ARG A 144 2.76 6.21 -13.64
CA ARG A 144 1.78 5.10 -13.66
C ARG A 144 2.05 4.17 -14.82
N PHE A 145 1.92 2.86 -14.60
CA PHE A 145 2.11 1.77 -15.56
C PHE A 145 3.39 1.87 -16.40
N ASN A 146 4.38 2.66 -15.96
CA ASN A 146 5.54 3.05 -16.76
C ASN A 146 5.14 3.58 -18.16
N GLY A 147 4.06 4.36 -18.24
CA GLY A 147 3.59 4.99 -19.46
C GLY A 147 2.07 4.89 -19.60
N THR A 148 1.40 6.04 -19.63
CA THR A 148 -0.05 6.12 -19.88
C THR A 148 -0.39 7.30 -20.78
N SER A 149 -1.49 7.20 -21.51
CA SER A 149 -2.01 8.27 -22.38
C SER A 149 -3.50 8.07 -22.67
N ALA A 150 -4.25 9.17 -22.74
CA ALA A 150 -5.64 9.16 -23.22
C ALA A 150 -5.75 8.55 -24.64
N ASP A 151 -4.71 8.75 -25.45
CA ASP A 151 -4.64 8.26 -26.84
C ASP A 151 -4.58 6.73 -26.94
N ALA A 152 -4.31 6.00 -25.84
CA ALA A 152 -4.34 4.53 -25.80
C ALA A 152 -5.70 3.93 -26.18
N THR A 153 -6.76 4.73 -26.11
CA THR A 153 -8.13 4.33 -26.49
C THR A 153 -8.79 5.28 -27.48
N SER A 154 -8.02 6.15 -28.15
CA SER A 154 -8.60 7.10 -29.10
C SER A 154 -9.16 6.38 -30.33
N PRO A 155 -10.32 6.82 -30.87
CA PRO A 155 -10.86 6.29 -32.11
C PRO A 155 -9.85 6.31 -33.26
N GLU A 156 -9.03 7.36 -33.35
CA GLU A 156 -8.02 7.54 -34.39
C GLU A 156 -6.97 6.43 -34.32
N ARG A 157 -6.43 6.16 -33.13
CA ARG A 157 -5.46 5.08 -32.93
C ARG A 157 -6.08 3.71 -33.12
N VAL A 158 -7.21 3.43 -32.45
CA VAL A 158 -7.88 2.12 -32.51
C VAL A 158 -8.26 1.75 -33.94
N LYS A 159 -8.61 2.72 -34.80
CA LYS A 159 -8.88 2.47 -36.23
C LYS A 159 -7.67 1.91 -37.00
N THR A 160 -6.44 2.24 -36.58
CA THR A 160 -5.22 1.72 -37.23
C THR A 160 -5.00 0.23 -37.00
N TRP A 161 -5.50 -0.33 -35.90
CA TRP A 161 -5.31 -1.73 -35.53
C TRP A 161 -6.13 -2.66 -36.43
N LYS A 162 -5.53 -3.69 -37.02
CA LYS A 162 -6.30 -4.62 -37.86
C LYS A 162 -7.21 -5.51 -37.03
N ASN A 163 -6.67 -6.08 -35.94
CA ASN A 163 -7.40 -6.94 -35.03
C ASN A 163 -6.85 -6.78 -33.60
N PRO A 164 -7.52 -6.00 -32.73
CA PRO A 164 -7.05 -5.80 -31.36
C PRO A 164 -7.53 -6.89 -30.38
N SER A 165 -8.28 -7.88 -30.85
CA SER A 165 -8.79 -8.96 -30.00
C SER A 165 -7.65 -9.75 -29.35
N GLY A 166 -7.74 -9.96 -28.05
CA GLY A 166 -6.66 -10.56 -27.24
C GLY A 166 -5.74 -9.54 -26.58
N GLY A 167 -5.83 -8.27 -26.98
CA GLY A 167 -5.19 -7.16 -26.28
C GLY A 167 -5.76 -6.92 -24.88
N TYR A 168 -5.06 -6.13 -24.07
CA TYR A 168 -5.51 -5.68 -22.76
C TYR A 168 -5.56 -4.16 -22.69
N LEU A 169 -6.55 -3.63 -21.98
CA LEU A 169 -6.60 -2.24 -21.54
C LEU A 169 -6.37 -2.22 -20.03
N HIS A 170 -5.40 -1.44 -19.60
CA HIS A 170 -5.08 -1.12 -18.22
C HIS A 170 -5.42 0.35 -18.00
N ALA A 171 -6.19 0.66 -16.96
CA ALA A 171 -6.56 2.03 -16.67
C ALA A 171 -6.61 2.26 -15.16
N MET A 172 -6.11 3.40 -14.71
CA MET A 172 -6.33 3.79 -13.31
C MET A 172 -7.81 4.08 -13.09
N HIS A 173 -8.25 3.85 -11.85
CA HIS A 173 -9.49 4.41 -11.34
C HIS A 173 -9.49 5.94 -11.50
N VAL A 174 -10.64 6.56 -11.81
CA VAL A 174 -10.73 8.02 -12.05
C VAL A 174 -10.20 8.88 -10.89
N ASN A 175 -10.31 8.36 -9.66
CA ASN A 175 -9.79 8.97 -8.43
C ASN A 175 -8.47 8.36 -7.92
N ASP A 176 -7.75 7.59 -8.74
CA ASP A 176 -6.49 6.92 -8.38
C ASP A 176 -6.57 5.88 -7.23
N TRP A 177 -7.74 5.33 -6.93
CA TRP A 177 -7.94 4.33 -5.86
C TRP A 177 -7.56 2.89 -6.25
N GLY A 178 -6.66 2.74 -7.22
CA GLY A 178 -6.30 1.46 -7.84
C GLY A 178 -6.53 1.50 -9.34
N ASP A 179 -6.73 0.33 -9.93
CA ASP A 179 -6.79 0.15 -11.37
C ASP A 179 -7.82 -0.88 -11.81
N PHE A 180 -8.10 -0.87 -13.10
CA PHE A 180 -8.97 -1.82 -13.78
C PHE A 180 -8.25 -2.41 -14.98
N HIS A 181 -8.53 -3.69 -15.22
CA HIS A 181 -8.04 -4.40 -16.40
C HIS A 181 -9.18 -4.98 -17.21
N TYR A 182 -9.09 -4.80 -18.52
CA TYR A 182 -10.04 -5.33 -19.48
C TYR A 182 -9.33 -6.09 -20.58
N ARG A 183 -9.92 -7.23 -20.96
CA ARG A 183 -9.59 -7.90 -22.22
C ARG A 183 -10.33 -7.21 -23.36
N ILE A 184 -9.59 -6.91 -24.42
CA ILE A 184 -10.15 -6.41 -25.67
C ILE A 184 -10.66 -7.60 -26.47
N THR A 185 -11.97 -7.63 -26.75
CA THR A 185 -12.61 -8.67 -27.55
C THR A 185 -12.81 -8.26 -29.01
N GLY A 186 -12.62 -6.99 -29.33
CA GLY A 186 -12.60 -6.45 -30.69
C GLY A 186 -12.81 -4.94 -30.71
N LYS A 187 -13.19 -4.40 -31.87
CA LYS A 187 -13.57 -2.99 -32.05
C LYS A 187 -14.77 -2.85 -32.99
N ASN A 188 -15.38 -1.67 -33.03
CA ASN A 188 -16.37 -1.30 -34.05
C ASN A 188 -15.77 -0.35 -35.11
N ASP A 189 -16.54 -0.01 -36.14
CA ASP A 189 -16.12 0.86 -37.26
C ASP A 189 -15.80 2.29 -36.83
N GLN A 190 -16.36 2.73 -35.69
CA GLN A 190 -16.07 4.02 -35.08
C GLN A 190 -14.74 4.04 -34.32
N GLY A 191 -14.05 2.90 -34.16
CA GLY A 191 -12.81 2.82 -33.38
C GLY A 191 -13.02 2.70 -31.87
N ILE A 192 -14.19 2.23 -31.43
CA ILE A 192 -14.49 1.98 -30.02
C ILE A 192 -14.20 0.50 -29.71
N LEU A 193 -13.44 0.25 -28.65
CA LEU A 193 -13.10 -1.09 -28.19
C LEU A 193 -14.28 -1.79 -27.54
N LYS A 194 -14.37 -3.09 -27.75
CA LYS A 194 -15.25 -4.00 -27.00
C LYS A 194 -14.43 -4.62 -25.88
N LEU A 195 -14.88 -4.42 -24.64
CA LEU A 195 -14.12 -4.76 -23.44
C LEU A 195 -14.87 -5.78 -22.58
N GLU A 196 -14.13 -6.71 -21.99
CA GLU A 196 -14.61 -7.68 -21.00
C GLU A 196 -13.65 -7.66 -19.82
N GLY A 197 -14.11 -7.32 -18.62
CA GLY A 197 -13.19 -7.01 -17.52
C GLY A 197 -13.75 -6.08 -16.46
N GLY A 198 -12.81 -5.50 -15.70
CA GLY A 198 -13.09 -4.42 -14.76
C GLY A 198 -13.50 -4.89 -13.36
N TRP A 199 -13.01 -6.04 -12.92
CA TRP A 199 -13.36 -6.64 -11.62
C TRP A 199 -12.26 -6.55 -10.55
N GLN A 200 -11.14 -5.88 -10.86
CA GLN A 200 -9.96 -5.79 -9.97
C GLN A 200 -10.04 -4.65 -8.94
N ASN A 201 -11.14 -3.87 -8.95
CA ASN A 201 -11.39 -2.82 -7.98
C ASN A 201 -12.83 -2.91 -7.48
N ASN A 202 -13.01 -2.82 -6.17
CA ASN A 202 -14.32 -2.96 -5.51
C ASN A 202 -15.08 -1.62 -5.41
N ARG A 203 -14.47 -0.55 -5.94
CA ARG A 203 -15.07 0.78 -6.10
C ARG A 203 -15.33 1.06 -7.58
N PRO A 204 -16.46 0.59 -8.15
CA PRO A 204 -16.73 0.71 -9.58
C PRO A 204 -17.21 2.13 -9.94
N ASP A 205 -16.30 3.10 -9.97
CA ASP A 205 -16.49 4.36 -10.68
C ASP A 205 -15.85 4.30 -12.09
N GLY A 206 -15.69 5.44 -12.74
CA GLY A 206 -15.15 5.53 -14.10
C GLY A 206 -13.66 5.22 -14.20
N LEU A 207 -13.22 4.94 -15.43
CA LEU A 207 -11.81 4.87 -15.79
C LEU A 207 -11.24 6.28 -15.92
N SER A 208 -10.01 6.49 -15.46
CA SER A 208 -9.29 7.74 -15.70
C SER A 208 -9.26 8.07 -17.20
N PRO A 209 -9.56 9.31 -17.62
CA PRO A 209 -9.50 9.70 -19.02
C PRO A 209 -8.08 9.66 -19.59
N ASP A 210 -7.08 9.98 -18.76
CA ASP A 210 -5.69 10.19 -19.20
C ASP A 210 -4.76 9.02 -18.86
N ASN A 211 -5.01 8.33 -17.74
CA ASN A 211 -4.11 7.30 -17.24
C ASN A 211 -4.50 5.91 -17.76
N ARG A 212 -4.33 5.69 -19.06
CA ARG A 212 -4.64 4.44 -19.78
C ARG A 212 -3.42 3.89 -20.51
N MET A 213 -3.33 2.57 -20.60
CA MET A 213 -2.32 1.85 -21.36
C MET A 213 -2.98 0.64 -22.04
N VAL A 214 -2.59 0.34 -23.27
CA VAL A 214 -2.96 -0.89 -23.96
C VAL A 214 -1.75 -1.75 -24.22
N GLU A 215 -1.90 -3.08 -24.17
CA GLU A 215 -0.84 -4.02 -24.54
C GLU A 215 -1.37 -5.21 -25.33
N ASN A 216 -0.46 -5.98 -25.91
CA ASN A 216 -0.72 -7.13 -26.76
C ASN A 216 -1.50 -6.77 -28.04
N ILE A 217 -1.10 -5.67 -28.67
CA ILE A 217 -1.58 -5.21 -29.98
C ILE A 217 -0.42 -5.26 -30.97
N PHE A 218 -0.56 -5.99 -32.08
CA PHE A 218 0.54 -6.17 -33.04
C PHE A 218 1.03 -4.85 -33.66
N GLU A 219 0.12 -3.94 -33.97
CA GLU A 219 0.46 -2.63 -34.52
C GLU A 219 1.23 -1.72 -33.56
N GLU A 220 1.20 -2.00 -32.24
CA GLU A 220 1.98 -1.28 -31.23
C GLU A 220 3.32 -1.99 -30.93
N LEU A 221 3.72 -3.02 -31.70
CA LEU A 221 5.06 -3.60 -31.61
C LEU A 221 6.05 -2.70 -32.35
N ASP A 222 6.54 -1.67 -31.67
CA ASP A 222 7.34 -0.62 -32.30
C ASP A 222 8.58 -0.17 -31.50
N ALA A 223 8.77 -0.68 -30.27
CA ALA A 223 9.95 -0.40 -29.44
C ALA A 223 10.82 -1.64 -29.19
N PRO A 224 12.16 -1.49 -29.12
CA PRO A 224 13.06 -2.56 -28.70
C PRO A 224 12.71 -3.12 -27.30
N GLY A 225 12.78 -4.43 -27.15
CA GLY A 225 12.41 -5.18 -25.95
C GLY A 225 10.95 -5.65 -25.91
N GLU A 226 10.12 -5.21 -26.86
CA GLU A 226 8.72 -5.62 -26.94
C GLU A 226 8.49 -6.93 -27.70
N TRP A 227 7.42 -7.63 -27.36
CA TRP A 227 7.00 -8.86 -28.05
C TRP A 227 5.49 -8.91 -28.29
N TYR A 228 5.08 -9.69 -29.29
CA TYR A 228 3.68 -9.99 -29.57
C TYR A 228 3.52 -11.46 -29.96
N TYR A 229 2.50 -12.13 -29.45
CA TYR A 229 2.18 -13.50 -29.84
C TYR A 229 0.90 -13.58 -30.67
N ASP A 230 1.04 -13.91 -31.94
CA ASP A 230 -0.09 -14.20 -32.83
C ASP A 230 -0.60 -15.61 -32.53
N THR A 231 -1.66 -15.68 -31.73
CA THR A 231 -2.33 -16.94 -31.36
C THR A 231 -2.96 -17.66 -32.55
N GLY A 232 -3.39 -16.94 -33.59
CA GLY A 232 -4.01 -17.54 -34.78
C GLY A 232 -3.01 -18.24 -35.69
N GLN A 233 -1.78 -17.70 -35.76
CA GLN A 233 -0.70 -18.25 -36.59
C GLN A 233 0.34 -19.04 -35.81
N ALA A 234 0.29 -19.02 -34.48
CA ALA A 234 1.31 -19.55 -33.57
C ALA A 234 2.71 -18.97 -33.88
N ILE A 235 2.79 -17.65 -34.06
CA ILE A 235 4.03 -16.92 -34.34
C ILE A 235 4.32 -15.94 -33.21
N LEU A 236 5.50 -16.07 -32.60
CA LEU A 236 6.05 -15.09 -31.66
C LEU A 236 6.87 -14.06 -32.42
N TYR A 237 6.53 -12.79 -32.27
CA TYR A 237 7.30 -11.65 -32.76
C TYR A 237 8.03 -10.98 -31.59
N TYR A 238 9.26 -10.55 -31.82
CA TYR A 238 10.08 -9.87 -30.82
C TYR A 238 10.93 -8.80 -31.50
N TYR A 239 11.00 -7.61 -30.89
CA TYR A 239 11.90 -6.55 -31.31
C TYR A 239 13.15 -6.59 -30.41
N PRO A 240 14.31 -7.08 -30.89
CA PRO A 240 15.51 -7.16 -30.07
C PRO A 240 16.03 -5.80 -29.62
N LEU A 241 16.67 -5.74 -28.45
CA LEU A 241 17.43 -4.57 -28.04
C LEU A 241 18.60 -4.33 -29.04
N PRO A 242 19.05 -3.07 -29.25
CA PRO A 242 20.03 -2.74 -30.29
C PRO A 242 21.35 -3.56 -30.26
N SER A 243 21.74 -4.11 -29.11
CA SER A 243 22.95 -4.92 -28.93
C SER A 243 22.68 -6.38 -28.57
N GLU A 244 21.43 -6.84 -28.69
CA GLU A 244 21.04 -8.20 -28.31
C GLU A 244 21.32 -9.21 -29.43
N ASP A 245 22.11 -10.24 -29.12
CA ASP A 245 22.23 -11.41 -29.97
C ASP A 245 21.06 -12.36 -29.68
N ILE A 246 20.00 -12.22 -30.46
CA ILE A 246 18.77 -13.00 -30.32
C ILE A 246 19.01 -14.52 -30.46
N THR A 247 20.08 -14.93 -31.17
CA THR A 247 20.40 -16.35 -31.38
C THR A 247 20.99 -17.02 -30.14
N LYS A 248 21.54 -16.22 -29.21
CA LYS A 248 22.07 -16.66 -27.92
C LYS A 248 21.10 -16.41 -26.76
N SER A 249 20.01 -15.69 -27.02
CA SER A 249 19.05 -15.29 -26.00
C SER A 249 18.13 -16.45 -25.63
N ILE A 250 17.86 -16.59 -24.34
CA ILE A 250 16.97 -17.62 -23.79
C ILE A 250 15.58 -16.99 -23.61
N PHE A 251 14.58 -17.62 -24.20
CA PHE A 251 13.18 -17.22 -24.07
C PHE A 251 12.38 -18.31 -23.37
N GLU A 252 11.59 -17.91 -22.39
CA GLU A 252 10.79 -18.82 -21.56
C GLU A 252 9.39 -18.25 -21.34
N VAL A 253 8.43 -19.13 -21.07
CA VAL A 253 7.04 -18.74 -20.82
C VAL A 253 6.57 -19.35 -19.51
N ALA A 254 5.90 -18.55 -18.67
CA ALA A 254 5.27 -19.05 -17.46
C ALA A 254 3.96 -19.76 -17.79
N LYS A 255 3.77 -20.99 -17.28
CA LYS A 255 2.55 -21.78 -17.55
C LYS A 255 1.67 -21.96 -16.31
N LEU A 256 2.29 -22.19 -15.15
CA LEU A 256 1.56 -22.43 -13.92
C LEU A 256 1.29 -21.11 -13.20
N LYS A 257 0.06 -20.91 -12.74
CA LYS A 257 -0.28 -19.79 -11.84
C LYS A 257 0.22 -20.06 -10.41
N GLN A 258 0.11 -21.33 -9.98
CA GLN A 258 0.49 -21.83 -8.67
C GLN A 258 1.63 -22.83 -8.83
N LEU A 259 2.74 -22.61 -8.14
CA LEU A 259 3.90 -23.52 -8.11
C LEU A 259 3.74 -24.54 -6.99
N VAL A 260 3.26 -24.09 -5.83
CA VAL A 260 3.07 -24.90 -4.62
C VAL A 260 1.70 -24.63 -4.01
N GLU A 261 1.02 -25.70 -3.60
CA GLU A 261 -0.24 -25.62 -2.87
C GLU A 261 -0.20 -26.53 -1.64
N PHE A 262 -0.62 -26.02 -0.49
CA PHE A 262 -0.99 -26.79 0.68
C PHE A 262 -2.51 -26.92 0.69
N ARG A 263 -3.02 -28.15 0.63
CA ARG A 263 -4.45 -28.46 0.56
C ARG A 263 -4.86 -29.27 1.78
N GLY A 264 -5.37 -28.58 2.79
CA GLY A 264 -6.02 -29.16 3.94
C GLY A 264 -7.38 -28.51 4.20
N THR A 265 -7.92 -28.77 5.38
CA THR A 265 -9.11 -28.11 5.93
C THR A 265 -8.90 -27.88 7.42
N GLU A 266 -9.80 -27.14 8.08
CA GLU A 266 -9.76 -27.07 9.55
C GLU A 266 -9.89 -28.45 10.22
N GLN A 267 -10.69 -29.36 9.65
CA GLN A 267 -10.93 -30.69 10.23
C GLN A 267 -9.78 -31.67 9.95
N GLU A 268 -9.10 -31.50 8.81
CA GLU A 268 -7.97 -32.30 8.38
C GLU A 268 -6.85 -31.39 7.84
N PRO A 269 -6.10 -30.72 8.72
CA PRO A 269 -5.12 -29.73 8.31
C PRO A 269 -3.84 -30.36 7.78
N VAL A 270 -3.16 -29.66 6.86
CA VAL A 270 -1.74 -29.92 6.57
C VAL A 270 -0.92 -29.32 7.70
N MET A 271 -0.08 -30.11 8.36
CA MET A 271 0.66 -29.63 9.53
C MET A 271 2.16 -29.79 9.41
N ASN A 272 2.91 -28.90 10.08
CA ASN A 272 4.35 -29.08 10.34
C ASN A 272 5.21 -29.28 9.08
N ILE A 273 4.94 -28.50 8.03
CA ILE A 273 5.75 -28.50 6.81
C ILE A 273 6.50 -27.18 6.67
N THR A 274 7.82 -27.25 6.49
CA THR A 274 8.67 -26.10 6.20
C THR A 274 9.30 -26.23 4.81
N ILE A 275 9.15 -25.21 3.98
CA ILE A 275 9.89 -25.04 2.73
C ILE A 275 10.98 -24.00 2.97
N LYS A 276 12.23 -24.35 2.69
CA LYS A 276 13.38 -23.55 3.13
C LYS A 276 14.46 -23.35 2.09
N ASN A 277 14.95 -22.12 1.96
CA ASN A 277 16.09 -21.74 1.13
C ASN A 277 15.94 -22.15 -0.34
N ILE A 278 14.74 -21.98 -0.91
CA ILE A 278 14.44 -22.33 -2.31
C ILE A 278 14.08 -21.05 -3.08
N GLU A 279 14.55 -20.95 -4.32
CA GLU A 279 14.11 -19.94 -5.27
C GLU A 279 12.84 -20.40 -5.99
N PHE A 280 11.86 -19.51 -6.11
CA PHE A 280 10.61 -19.71 -6.83
C PHE A 280 10.46 -18.66 -7.92
N THR A 281 10.25 -19.12 -9.16
CA THR A 281 10.19 -18.22 -10.31
C THR A 281 9.21 -18.67 -11.40
N GLN A 282 8.81 -17.70 -12.24
CA GLN A 282 8.02 -17.91 -13.47
C GLN A 282 6.62 -18.50 -13.23
N ALA A 283 5.79 -17.79 -12.46
CA ALA A 283 4.35 -18.04 -12.38
C ALA A 283 3.57 -17.15 -13.35
N ALA A 284 2.49 -17.65 -13.95
CA ALA A 284 1.68 -16.93 -14.95
C ALA A 284 0.91 -15.74 -14.35
N ARG A 285 0.46 -14.80 -15.19
CA ARG A 285 -0.32 -13.63 -14.74
C ARG A 285 -1.72 -14.01 -14.31
N THR A 286 -2.26 -13.25 -13.37
CA THR A 286 -3.56 -13.55 -12.74
C THR A 286 -4.57 -12.42 -12.80
N PHE A 287 -4.22 -11.24 -13.32
CA PHE A 287 -5.09 -10.06 -13.27
C PHE A 287 -6.42 -10.23 -14.02
N MET A 288 -6.52 -11.16 -14.98
CA MET A 288 -7.80 -11.51 -15.66
C MET A 288 -8.48 -12.76 -15.10
N GLU A 289 -8.02 -13.30 -13.97
CA GLU A 289 -8.70 -14.40 -13.29
C GLU A 289 -9.96 -13.92 -12.58
N LYS A 290 -10.70 -14.84 -11.95
CA LYS A 290 -11.85 -14.49 -11.13
C LYS A 290 -11.37 -13.77 -9.85
N TYR A 291 -11.87 -12.56 -9.65
CA TYR A 291 -11.68 -11.81 -8.41
C TYR A 291 -12.92 -11.92 -7.53
N GLU A 292 -12.71 -11.78 -6.23
CA GLU A 292 -13.77 -11.63 -5.24
C GLU A 292 -13.57 -10.32 -4.47
N PRO A 293 -14.65 -9.63 -4.11
CA PRO A 293 -14.54 -8.44 -3.28
C PRO A 293 -14.17 -8.81 -1.84
N LEU A 294 -13.30 -8.00 -1.24
CA LEU A 294 -13.08 -8.03 0.21
C LEU A 294 -14.18 -7.20 0.91
N LEU A 295 -14.26 -7.27 2.23
CA LEU A 295 -15.38 -6.69 2.98
C LEU A 295 -15.33 -5.17 2.97
N ARG A 296 -16.03 -4.56 2.02
CA ARG A 296 -16.23 -3.11 1.90
C ARG A 296 -14.97 -2.27 1.86
N SER A 297 -13.77 -2.86 1.81
CA SER A 297 -12.59 -2.17 1.32
C SER A 297 -12.72 -1.93 -0.17
N ASP A 298 -11.87 -1.07 -0.71
CA ASP A 298 -11.83 -0.83 -2.15
C ASP A 298 -11.19 -2.02 -2.90
N TRP A 299 -10.68 -3.03 -2.18
CA TRP A 299 -9.99 -4.20 -2.72
C TRP A 299 -10.95 -5.26 -3.27
N THR A 300 -10.62 -5.78 -4.44
CA THR A 300 -10.93 -7.16 -4.79
C THR A 300 -9.65 -7.97 -4.86
N ILE A 301 -9.75 -9.30 -4.83
CA ILE A 301 -8.57 -10.15 -4.87
C ILE A 301 -8.78 -11.41 -5.70
N TYR A 302 -7.74 -11.79 -6.43
CA TYR A 302 -7.59 -13.17 -6.89
C TYR A 302 -7.20 -14.05 -5.71
N ARG A 303 -8.09 -14.97 -5.30
CA ARG A 303 -7.84 -15.93 -4.22
C ARG A 303 -6.85 -17.01 -4.66
N GLY A 304 -5.57 -16.65 -4.72
CA GLY A 304 -4.46 -17.50 -5.10
C GLY A 304 -3.15 -16.72 -5.21
N GLY A 305 -2.05 -17.44 -5.42
CA GLY A 305 -0.71 -16.89 -5.61
C GLY A 305 0.26 -17.97 -6.10
N ALA A 306 1.54 -17.65 -6.29
CA ALA A 306 2.54 -18.65 -6.66
C ALA A 306 2.68 -19.76 -5.60
N ILE A 307 2.46 -19.43 -4.33
CA ILE A 307 2.39 -20.39 -3.22
C ILE A 307 1.10 -20.16 -2.45
N VAL A 308 0.27 -21.19 -2.30
CA VAL A 308 -1.03 -21.12 -1.62
C VAL A 308 -1.05 -22.03 -0.40
N PHE A 309 -1.49 -21.49 0.73
CA PHE A 309 -1.76 -22.19 1.97
C PHE A 309 -3.26 -22.19 2.23
N GLU A 310 -3.87 -23.37 2.30
CA GLU A 310 -5.28 -23.52 2.71
C GLU A 310 -5.42 -24.72 3.65
N GLY A 311 -6.05 -24.49 4.81
CA GLY A 311 -6.24 -25.51 5.82
C GLY A 311 -4.93 -25.98 6.44
N THR A 312 -4.09 -25.04 6.92
CA THR A 312 -2.75 -25.37 7.45
C THR A 312 -2.58 -25.07 8.93
N GLU A 313 -1.74 -25.85 9.60
CA GLU A 313 -1.25 -25.57 10.95
C GLU A 313 0.29 -25.64 11.00
N SER A 314 0.96 -24.58 11.48
CA SER A 314 2.42 -24.56 11.64
C SER A 314 3.17 -24.92 10.35
N CYS A 315 2.75 -24.34 9.21
CA CYS A 315 3.42 -24.50 7.92
C CYS A 315 4.12 -23.19 7.50
N HIS A 316 5.35 -23.30 7.01
CA HIS A 316 6.25 -22.15 6.88
C HIS A 316 7.03 -22.10 5.57
N LEU A 317 7.25 -20.88 5.08
CA LEU A 317 8.31 -20.55 4.13
C LEU A 317 9.46 -19.85 4.87
N GLU A 318 10.69 -20.29 4.67
CA GLU A 318 11.87 -19.72 5.34
C GLU A 318 13.00 -19.46 4.33
N GLY A 319 13.59 -18.27 4.35
CA GLY A 319 14.81 -17.99 3.56
C GLY A 319 14.62 -18.10 2.05
N CYS A 320 13.39 -17.98 1.54
CA CYS A 320 13.08 -18.23 0.13
C CYS A 320 13.26 -16.97 -0.72
N TYR A 321 13.56 -17.14 -2.01
CA TYR A 321 13.63 -16.05 -2.98
C TYR A 321 12.50 -16.20 -4.00
N LEU A 322 11.59 -15.23 -4.07
CA LEU A 322 10.39 -15.29 -4.91
C LEU A 322 10.40 -14.14 -5.91
N HIS A 323 10.50 -14.45 -7.20
CA HIS A 323 10.59 -13.42 -8.24
C HIS A 323 10.06 -13.83 -9.60
N ASN A 324 9.77 -12.87 -10.47
CA ASN A 324 9.15 -13.08 -11.78
C ASN A 324 7.84 -13.88 -11.68
N LEU A 325 6.97 -13.49 -10.75
CA LEU A 325 5.68 -14.14 -10.51
C LEU A 325 4.56 -13.25 -11.04
N GLY A 326 3.67 -13.77 -11.87
CA GLY A 326 2.70 -12.95 -12.60
C GLY A 326 1.52 -12.41 -11.79
N GLY A 327 1.39 -12.80 -10.52
CA GLY A 327 0.27 -12.43 -9.65
C GLY A 327 0.73 -12.25 -8.21
N ASN A 328 -0.12 -12.66 -7.25
CA ASN A 328 0.27 -12.67 -5.85
C ASN A 328 1.40 -13.68 -5.61
N SER A 329 2.31 -13.40 -4.67
CA SER A 329 3.41 -14.30 -4.36
C SER A 329 2.97 -15.41 -3.39
N VAL A 330 2.52 -15.06 -2.18
CA VAL A 330 2.09 -16.02 -1.14
C VAL A 330 0.68 -15.70 -0.68
N PHE A 331 -0.19 -16.71 -0.64
CA PHE A 331 -1.60 -16.55 -0.28
C PHE A 331 -2.02 -17.56 0.80
N PHE A 332 -2.42 -17.06 1.97
CA PHE A 332 -3.04 -17.83 3.05
C PHE A 332 -4.56 -17.69 2.95
N SER A 333 -5.19 -18.69 2.35
CA SER A 333 -6.64 -18.77 2.10
C SER A 333 -7.34 -19.49 3.23
N ASN A 334 -8.45 -18.93 3.73
CA ASN A 334 -9.33 -19.57 4.70
C ASN A 334 -8.55 -19.99 5.97
N TYR A 335 -8.85 -21.15 6.55
CA TYR A 335 -8.20 -21.64 7.77
C TYR A 335 -6.67 -21.76 7.63
N ASN A 336 -5.91 -21.01 8.44
CA ASN A 336 -4.47 -21.17 8.62
C ASN A 336 -4.10 -20.78 10.06
N LEU A 337 -3.43 -21.64 10.80
CA LEU A 337 -3.11 -21.41 12.21
C LEU A 337 -1.60 -21.53 12.46
N ASN A 338 -0.99 -20.51 13.05
CA ASN A 338 0.44 -20.49 13.38
C ASN A 338 1.37 -20.73 12.16
N SER A 339 0.88 -20.48 10.94
CA SER A 339 1.66 -20.58 9.70
C SER A 339 2.34 -19.24 9.39
N GLY A 340 3.28 -19.19 8.45
CA GLY A 340 3.91 -17.91 8.13
C GLY A 340 5.06 -17.96 7.14
N ILE A 341 5.69 -16.81 6.97
CA ILE A 341 6.84 -16.61 6.10
C ILE A 341 7.90 -15.78 6.81
N SER A 342 9.16 -16.24 6.71
CA SER A 342 10.28 -15.50 7.26
C SER A 342 11.55 -15.52 6.42
N GLY A 343 12.40 -14.52 6.64
CA GLY A 343 13.74 -14.44 6.05
C GLY A 343 13.74 -14.38 4.52
N SER A 344 12.61 -14.05 3.88
CA SER A 344 12.44 -14.23 2.44
C SER A 344 12.57 -12.93 1.66
N HIS A 345 12.99 -13.04 0.40
CA HIS A 345 13.12 -11.92 -0.54
C HIS A 345 12.08 -12.04 -1.64
N ILE A 346 11.22 -11.04 -1.79
CA ILE A 346 10.11 -11.01 -2.74
C ILE A 346 10.25 -9.78 -3.64
N THR A 347 10.37 -9.99 -4.94
CA THR A 347 10.62 -8.91 -5.91
C THR A 347 10.06 -9.23 -7.29
N GLN A 348 9.78 -8.23 -8.11
CA GLN A 348 9.37 -8.42 -9.51
C GLN A 348 8.15 -9.33 -9.66
N ILE A 349 7.09 -9.04 -8.89
CA ILE A 349 5.82 -9.77 -8.94
C ILE A 349 4.67 -8.90 -9.45
N GLY A 350 3.67 -9.53 -10.06
CA GLY A 350 2.55 -8.89 -10.73
C GLY A 350 1.59 -8.17 -9.79
N ALA A 351 1.39 -8.72 -8.58
CA ALA A 351 0.39 -8.24 -7.62
C ALA A 351 0.95 -8.12 -6.19
N SER A 352 0.16 -8.49 -5.16
CA SER A 352 0.52 -8.39 -3.75
C SER A 352 1.53 -9.47 -3.31
N ALA A 353 2.39 -9.15 -2.34
CA ALA A 353 3.43 -10.09 -1.91
C ALA A 353 2.89 -11.18 -0.97
N ILE A 354 2.22 -10.82 0.12
CA ILE A 354 1.71 -11.77 1.11
C ILE A 354 0.27 -11.42 1.48
N CYS A 355 -0.66 -12.34 1.26
CA CYS A 355 -2.09 -12.12 1.52
C CYS A 355 -2.61 -13.11 2.55
N PHE A 356 -3.32 -12.62 3.57
CA PHE A 356 -4.13 -13.42 4.50
C PHE A 356 -5.59 -13.07 4.29
N VAL A 357 -6.37 -14.01 3.76
CA VAL A 357 -7.78 -13.76 3.42
C VAL A 357 -8.66 -14.91 3.93
N GLY A 358 -9.47 -14.63 4.95
CA GLY A 358 -10.44 -15.58 5.49
C GLY A 358 -11.64 -15.85 4.60
N ASP A 359 -12.50 -16.76 5.07
CA ASP A 359 -13.78 -17.06 4.46
C ASP A 359 -14.83 -16.01 4.86
N ALA A 360 -15.51 -15.40 3.89
CA ALA A 360 -16.57 -14.45 4.18
C ALA A 360 -17.75 -15.08 4.96
N ASN A 361 -17.94 -16.40 4.92
CA ASN A 361 -18.92 -17.10 5.74
C ASN A 361 -18.51 -17.23 7.22
N ALA A 362 -17.23 -16.98 7.54
CA ALA A 362 -16.79 -16.83 8.92
C ALA A 362 -17.20 -15.47 9.50
N VAL A 363 -17.61 -14.53 8.64
CA VAL A 363 -18.04 -13.18 9.03
C VAL A 363 -19.55 -13.15 9.21
N ARG A 364 -20.00 -12.42 10.22
CA ARG A 364 -21.42 -12.24 10.52
C ARG A 364 -21.93 -11.00 9.81
N SER A 365 -23.09 -11.12 9.16
CA SER A 365 -23.66 -10.06 8.32
C SER A 365 -22.66 -9.47 7.31
N PRO A 366 -21.96 -10.31 6.50
CA PRO A 366 -20.95 -9.82 5.59
C PRO A 366 -21.57 -8.94 4.49
N VAL A 367 -20.91 -7.84 4.21
CA VAL A 367 -21.26 -6.87 3.18
C VAL A 367 -19.99 -6.51 2.41
N PHE A 368 -20.11 -6.26 1.11
CA PHE A 368 -18.94 -6.19 0.22
C PHE A 368 -18.79 -4.86 -0.52
N ASN A 369 -19.89 -4.20 -0.87
CA ASN A 369 -19.82 -2.91 -1.58
C ASN A 369 -20.05 -1.75 -0.61
N TYR A 370 -19.33 -0.64 -0.82
CA TYR A 370 -19.44 0.59 -0.03
C TYR A 370 -20.89 1.01 0.29
N HIS A 371 -21.78 0.96 -0.71
CA HIS A 371 -23.16 1.43 -0.58
C HIS A 371 -24.10 0.43 0.09
N ASN A 372 -23.66 -0.82 0.25
CA ASN A 372 -24.47 -1.87 0.88
C ASN A 372 -24.24 -1.88 2.38
N PHE A 373 -25.30 -2.09 3.16
CA PHE A 373 -25.26 -2.18 4.62
C PHE A 373 -26.31 -3.18 5.10
N THR A 374 -26.09 -3.74 6.28
CA THR A 374 -27.09 -4.60 6.94
C THR A 374 -28.00 -3.73 7.82
N PRO A 375 -29.34 -3.75 7.62
CA PRO A 375 -30.26 -3.08 8.53
C PRO A 375 -30.06 -3.54 9.98
N ILE A 376 -30.10 -2.60 10.94
CA ILE A 376 -29.79 -2.85 12.36
C ILE A 376 -30.70 -3.91 13.01
N ASP A 377 -31.94 -4.05 12.54
CA ASP A 377 -32.90 -5.04 12.99
C ASP A 377 -32.64 -6.45 12.42
N GLN A 378 -31.84 -6.55 11.35
CA GLN A 378 -31.45 -7.80 10.68
C GLN A 378 -29.99 -8.21 10.95
N MET A 379 -29.24 -7.37 11.66
CA MET A 379 -27.83 -7.58 11.96
C MET A 379 -27.64 -8.67 13.00
N ASP A 380 -26.69 -9.57 12.76
CA ASP A 380 -26.22 -10.52 13.77
C ASP A 380 -25.39 -9.77 14.82
N ARG A 381 -25.83 -9.86 16.08
CA ARG A 381 -25.31 -9.09 17.22
C ARG A 381 -24.24 -9.85 18.01
N GLU A 382 -23.96 -11.10 17.66
CA GLU A 382 -22.94 -11.89 18.32
C GLU A 382 -21.54 -11.33 18.04
N VAL A 383 -20.71 -11.35 19.10
CA VAL A 383 -19.35 -10.81 19.07
C VAL A 383 -18.42 -11.77 18.34
N GLY A 384 -17.60 -11.22 17.44
CA GLY A 384 -16.57 -11.95 16.73
C GLY A 384 -17.08 -12.84 15.60
N PRO A 385 -16.26 -13.82 15.18
CA PRO A 385 -16.55 -14.65 14.01
C PRO A 385 -17.72 -15.63 14.23
N LYS A 386 -18.25 -16.16 13.12
CA LYS A 386 -19.22 -17.25 13.08
C LYS A 386 -18.56 -18.64 13.11
N THR A 387 -17.40 -18.77 12.46
CA THR A 387 -16.59 -20.00 12.39
C THR A 387 -15.12 -19.66 12.53
N SER A 388 -14.24 -20.63 12.69
CA SER A 388 -12.79 -20.44 12.74
C SER A 388 -12.11 -20.47 11.37
N ASN A 389 -12.86 -20.44 10.25
CA ASN A 389 -12.32 -20.62 8.89
C ASN A 389 -11.60 -19.36 8.35
N TYR A 390 -10.54 -18.95 9.03
CA TYR A 390 -9.74 -17.77 8.69
C TYR A 390 -8.28 -17.94 9.14
N PRO A 391 -7.35 -17.12 8.61
CA PRO A 391 -5.98 -17.12 9.10
C PRO A 391 -5.86 -16.50 10.50
N ALA A 392 -5.20 -17.19 11.41
CA ALA A 392 -5.03 -16.77 12.80
C ALA A 392 -3.61 -17.02 13.30
N ASN A 393 -3.08 -16.11 14.12
CA ASN A 393 -1.78 -16.23 14.78
C ASN A 393 -0.61 -16.49 13.82
N CYS A 394 -0.71 -16.00 12.58
CA CYS A 394 0.32 -16.19 11.57
C CYS A 394 1.40 -15.10 11.66
N LEU A 395 2.58 -15.41 11.09
CA LEU A 395 3.77 -14.56 11.19
C LEU A 395 4.30 -14.16 9.81
N VAL A 396 4.59 -12.86 9.65
CA VAL A 396 5.36 -12.27 8.54
C VAL A 396 6.57 -11.58 9.15
N TYR A 397 7.73 -12.26 9.12
CA TYR A 397 8.91 -11.82 9.85
C TYR A 397 10.17 -11.72 8.99
N ASP A 398 10.92 -10.62 9.06
CA ASP A 398 12.24 -10.54 8.42
C ASP A 398 12.19 -10.75 6.91
N ASN A 399 11.24 -10.13 6.21
CA ASN A 399 11.13 -10.21 4.75
C ASN A 399 11.51 -8.91 4.06
N LEU A 400 12.14 -9.05 2.91
CA LEU A 400 12.50 -7.95 2.01
C LEU A 400 11.54 -7.96 0.80
N ILE A 401 10.73 -6.91 0.64
CA ILE A 401 9.68 -6.83 -0.38
C ILE A 401 9.87 -5.54 -1.20
N HIS A 402 10.24 -5.67 -2.48
CA HIS A 402 10.44 -4.54 -3.39
C HIS A 402 10.76 -4.99 -4.81
N PRO A 403 10.54 -4.16 -5.83
CA PRO A 403 9.25 -3.62 -6.22
C PRO A 403 8.24 -4.75 -6.50
N ILE A 404 6.95 -4.46 -6.34
CA ILE A 404 5.84 -5.37 -6.67
C ILE A 404 4.75 -4.60 -7.44
N GLY A 405 3.66 -5.28 -7.81
CA GLY A 405 2.57 -4.64 -8.54
C GLY A 405 2.96 -4.27 -9.97
N LEU A 406 3.72 -5.14 -10.65
CA LEU A 406 4.15 -4.90 -12.02
C LEU A 406 2.96 -4.76 -12.97
N PHE A 407 1.87 -5.49 -12.72
CA PHE A 407 0.67 -5.48 -13.56
C PHE A 407 -0.52 -4.81 -12.87
N GLU A 408 -0.73 -5.08 -11.59
CA GLU A 408 -1.86 -4.57 -10.79
C GLU A 408 -1.38 -3.45 -9.85
N LYS A 409 -2.19 -2.40 -9.67
CA LYS A 409 -1.85 -1.20 -8.87
C LYS A 409 -2.64 -1.10 -7.57
N GLN A 410 -3.76 -1.81 -7.43
CA GLN A 410 -4.43 -2.01 -6.15
C GLN A 410 -3.83 -3.19 -5.37
N VAL A 411 -2.56 -3.05 -4.95
CA VAL A 411 -1.77 -4.13 -4.34
C VAL A 411 -1.02 -3.66 -3.10
N THR A 412 -0.49 -4.59 -2.31
CA THR A 412 0.24 -4.27 -1.08
C THR A 412 1.32 -5.31 -0.78
N GLY A 413 2.31 -4.94 0.04
CA GLY A 413 3.31 -5.88 0.53
C GLY A 413 2.68 -6.95 1.43
N VAL A 414 1.83 -6.52 2.37
CA VAL A 414 1.03 -7.42 3.22
C VAL A 414 -0.44 -6.99 3.20
N GLU A 415 -1.32 -7.91 2.79
CA GLU A 415 -2.78 -7.74 2.79
C GLU A 415 -3.40 -8.58 3.90
N LEU A 416 -4.21 -7.95 4.75
CA LEU A 416 -4.93 -8.59 5.86
C LEU A 416 -6.43 -8.39 5.67
N SER A 417 -7.17 -9.48 5.48
CA SER A 417 -8.62 -9.46 5.42
C SER A 417 -9.25 -10.70 6.07
N MET A 418 -10.29 -10.51 6.86
CA MET A 418 -11.04 -11.56 7.54
C MET A 418 -10.10 -12.50 8.30
N CYS A 419 -9.16 -11.94 9.06
CA CYS A 419 -8.10 -12.69 9.74
C CYS A 419 -7.88 -12.15 11.16
N LYS A 420 -7.05 -12.81 11.98
CA LYS A 420 -6.89 -12.42 13.38
C LYS A 420 -5.46 -12.61 13.88
N SER A 421 -4.97 -11.67 14.68
CA SER A 421 -3.70 -11.83 15.41
C SER A 421 -2.50 -12.13 14.52
N ILE A 422 -2.47 -11.53 13.33
CA ILE A 422 -1.34 -11.62 12.41
C ILE A 422 -0.23 -10.68 12.90
N THR A 423 0.99 -11.21 13.03
CA THR A 423 2.16 -10.43 13.40
C THR A 423 2.98 -10.12 12.15
N VAL A 424 3.17 -8.84 11.86
CA VAL A 424 3.98 -8.32 10.76
C VAL A 424 5.14 -7.56 11.38
N SER A 425 6.32 -8.20 11.42
CA SER A 425 7.46 -7.70 12.20
C SER A 425 8.78 -7.73 11.44
N HIS A 426 9.60 -6.69 11.58
CA HIS A 426 10.94 -6.63 10.98
C HIS A 426 10.97 -6.80 9.45
N ASN A 427 9.99 -6.27 8.71
CA ASN A 427 10.01 -6.31 7.24
C ASN A 427 10.49 -4.98 6.65
N SER A 428 11.26 -5.05 5.56
CA SER A 428 11.60 -3.88 4.73
C SER A 428 10.75 -3.93 3.46
N ILE A 429 9.84 -2.97 3.31
CA ILE A 429 8.83 -2.95 2.23
C ILE A 429 8.91 -1.61 1.49
N TYR A 430 9.29 -1.63 0.22
CA TYR A 430 9.45 -0.39 -0.54
C TYR A 430 9.28 -0.53 -2.04
N ASP A 431 9.10 0.61 -2.72
CA ASP A 431 8.80 0.70 -4.14
C ASP A 431 7.43 0.07 -4.49
N MET A 432 6.40 0.59 -3.82
CA MET A 432 5.02 0.08 -3.91
C MET A 432 4.12 1.04 -4.70
N PRO A 433 3.29 0.54 -5.64
CA PRO A 433 2.33 1.40 -6.34
C PRO A 433 1.22 1.92 -5.41
N ARG A 434 0.91 1.18 -4.33
CA ARG A 434 -0.07 1.52 -3.28
C ARG A 434 0.52 1.31 -1.88
N SER A 435 -0.13 0.62 -0.94
CA SER A 435 0.38 0.49 0.44
C SER A 435 1.55 -0.48 0.57
N GLY A 436 2.30 -0.36 1.66
CA GLY A 436 3.18 -1.44 2.11
C GLY A 436 2.44 -2.49 2.94
N ILE A 437 1.55 -2.06 3.83
CA ILE A 437 0.72 -2.92 4.68
C ILE A 437 -0.72 -2.41 4.65
N ASN A 438 -1.69 -3.28 4.41
CA ASN A 438 -3.11 -2.94 4.38
C ASN A 438 -3.95 -3.89 5.23
N VAL A 439 -4.95 -3.33 5.92
CA VAL A 439 -5.99 -4.07 6.65
C VAL A 439 -7.34 -3.69 6.04
N SER A 440 -8.02 -4.65 5.41
CA SER A 440 -9.26 -4.38 4.68
C SER A 440 -10.46 -4.08 5.58
N GLU A 441 -10.50 -4.58 6.81
CA GLU A 441 -11.59 -4.33 7.76
C GLU A 441 -11.19 -4.65 9.22
N GLY A 442 -12.06 -4.40 10.19
CA GLY A 442 -11.77 -4.59 11.62
C GLY A 442 -11.81 -6.04 12.10
N THR A 443 -12.33 -6.97 11.28
CA THR A 443 -12.39 -8.41 11.64
C THR A 443 -10.98 -9.01 11.76
N TRP A 444 -10.62 -9.73 12.82
CA TRP A 444 -11.09 -9.57 14.20
C TRP A 444 -10.02 -8.93 15.08
N GLY A 445 -9.15 -8.14 14.45
CA GLY A 445 -8.08 -7.38 15.06
C GLY A 445 -7.01 -8.23 15.74
N GLY A 446 -6.37 -7.64 16.75
CA GLY A 446 -5.26 -8.26 17.47
C GLY A 446 -3.97 -8.33 16.66
N HIS A 447 -3.91 -7.71 15.49
CA HIS A 447 -2.70 -7.67 14.67
C HIS A 447 -1.60 -6.88 15.38
N ILE A 448 -0.35 -7.29 15.17
CA ILE A 448 0.83 -6.59 15.69
C ILE A 448 1.69 -6.20 14.50
N ILE A 449 1.82 -4.90 14.26
CA ILE A 449 2.62 -4.32 13.19
C ILE A 449 3.78 -3.59 13.84
N GLU A 450 4.98 -4.17 13.79
CA GLU A 450 6.13 -3.62 14.51
C GLU A 450 7.48 -3.74 13.83
N TYR A 451 8.39 -2.79 14.11
CA TYR A 451 9.76 -2.82 13.60
C TYR A 451 9.87 -2.89 12.07
N ASN A 452 8.83 -2.54 11.32
CA ASN A 452 8.90 -2.51 9.86
C ASN A 452 9.52 -1.19 9.38
N ASP A 453 10.23 -1.26 8.25
CA ASP A 453 10.73 -0.09 7.51
C ASP A 453 9.99 -0.02 6.17
N VAL A 454 9.02 0.88 6.08
CA VAL A 454 8.08 0.93 4.94
C VAL A 454 8.11 2.31 4.30
N PHE A 455 8.54 2.37 3.04
CA PHE A 455 8.78 3.64 2.35
C PHE A 455 8.60 3.54 0.84
N GLU A 456 8.58 4.69 0.14
CA GLU A 456 8.36 4.71 -1.32
C GLU A 456 7.04 4.01 -1.69
N THR A 457 5.99 4.34 -0.94
CA THR A 457 4.64 3.81 -1.11
C THR A 457 3.71 4.82 -1.76
N VAL A 458 2.63 4.32 -2.35
CA VAL A 458 1.59 5.10 -3.02
C VAL A 458 2.16 5.83 -4.25
N LYS A 459 3.10 5.18 -4.95
CA LYS A 459 3.83 5.76 -6.10
C LYS A 459 3.00 5.87 -7.37
N GLU A 460 1.97 5.04 -7.53
CA GLU A 460 1.11 5.06 -8.73
C GLU A 460 -0.35 5.46 -8.40
N THR A 461 -0.82 5.17 -7.19
CA THR A 461 -2.18 5.43 -6.72
C THR A 461 -2.28 6.66 -5.78
N GLY A 462 -3.45 6.94 -5.21
CA GLY A 462 -3.68 8.05 -4.26
C GLY A 462 -4.65 7.70 -3.13
N ASP A 463 -4.84 8.64 -2.18
CA ASP A 463 -5.70 8.49 -0.99
C ASP A 463 -5.46 7.17 -0.23
N HIS A 464 -4.22 7.00 0.24
CA HIS A 464 -3.77 5.79 0.93
C HIS A 464 -2.55 6.10 1.81
N GLY A 465 -1.98 5.08 2.46
CA GLY A 465 -0.76 5.26 3.27
C GLY A 465 0.26 4.14 3.15
N SER A 466 1.43 4.33 3.77
CA SER A 466 2.44 3.26 3.90
C SER A 466 1.86 2.10 4.72
N PHE A 467 1.22 2.41 5.84
CA PHE A 467 0.18 1.61 6.45
C PHE A 467 -1.19 2.17 6.07
N ASN A 468 -2.13 1.31 5.69
CA ASN A 468 -3.53 1.67 5.51
C ASN A 468 -4.48 0.71 6.24
N SER A 469 -5.64 1.19 6.66
CA SER A 469 -6.76 0.31 6.98
C SER A 469 -8.13 0.90 6.68
N TRP A 470 -9.11 0.03 6.48
CA TRP A 470 -10.53 0.35 6.65
C TRP A 470 -11.10 -0.38 7.87
N GLY A 471 -12.26 0.07 8.34
CA GLY A 471 -13.06 -0.55 9.39
C GLY A 471 -14.55 -0.39 9.10
N ARG A 472 -14.93 -0.59 7.83
CA ARG A 472 -16.32 -0.57 7.34
C ARG A 472 -17.06 -1.87 7.76
N ASP A 473 -16.93 -2.23 9.03
CA ASP A 473 -17.48 -3.45 9.66
C ASP A 473 -19.02 -3.49 9.64
N ARG A 474 -19.64 -4.54 10.17
CA ARG A 474 -21.08 -4.77 10.01
C ARG A 474 -21.95 -3.61 10.53
N TYR A 475 -21.48 -2.85 11.52
CA TYR A 475 -22.18 -1.70 12.09
C TYR A 475 -22.06 -0.41 11.25
N TRP A 476 -21.07 -0.33 10.37
CA TRP A 476 -20.71 0.90 9.67
C TRP A 476 -21.70 1.22 8.54
N HIS A 477 -22.00 2.51 8.40
CA HIS A 477 -22.97 3.05 7.45
C HIS A 477 -22.37 4.28 6.75
N PRO A 478 -22.53 4.42 5.41
CA PRO A 478 -21.89 5.51 4.67
C PRO A 478 -22.56 6.87 4.89
N ASP A 479 -23.85 6.90 5.27
CA ASP A 479 -24.50 8.13 5.71
C ASP A 479 -24.14 8.46 7.16
N ARG A 480 -23.52 9.62 7.35
CA ARG A 480 -23.05 10.11 8.65
C ARG A 480 -24.19 10.36 9.65
N LYS A 481 -25.37 10.82 9.21
CA LYS A 481 -26.49 11.08 10.14
C LYS A 481 -27.02 9.77 10.68
N GLU A 482 -27.12 8.75 9.85
CA GLU A 482 -27.49 7.40 10.29
C GLU A 482 -26.40 6.79 11.19
N MET A 483 -25.11 6.97 10.86
CA MET A 483 -24.03 6.53 11.77
C MET A 483 -24.14 7.14 13.15
N ASN A 484 -24.33 8.46 13.24
CA ASN A 484 -24.51 9.15 14.52
C ASN A 484 -25.68 8.56 15.32
N LYS A 485 -26.81 8.23 14.66
CA LYS A 485 -27.95 7.59 15.34
C LYS A 485 -27.63 6.19 15.84
N ILE A 486 -26.95 5.38 15.02
CA ILE A 486 -26.57 4.00 15.38
C ILE A 486 -25.68 4.01 16.62
N VAL A 487 -24.60 4.79 16.60
CA VAL A 487 -23.61 4.78 17.70
C VAL A 487 -24.10 5.46 18.96
N ALA A 488 -24.98 6.48 18.86
CA ALA A 488 -25.61 7.08 20.03
C ALA A 488 -26.58 6.11 20.72
N LYS A 489 -27.27 5.26 19.96
CA LYS A 489 -28.26 4.31 20.49
C LYS A 489 -27.62 3.02 20.98
N GLU A 490 -26.64 2.50 20.24
CA GLU A 490 -26.08 1.15 20.42
C GLU A 490 -24.54 1.14 20.29
N PRO A 491 -23.80 1.87 21.16
CA PRO A 491 -22.35 2.04 21.04
C PRO A 491 -21.54 0.73 21.15
N SER A 492 -22.11 -0.32 21.76
CA SER A 492 -21.45 -1.63 21.85
C SER A 492 -21.23 -2.29 20.49
N LEU A 493 -21.96 -1.89 19.44
CA LEU A 493 -21.80 -2.43 18.09
C LEU A 493 -20.45 -2.09 17.44
N ILE A 494 -19.76 -1.05 17.90
CA ILE A 494 -18.48 -0.61 17.34
C ILE A 494 -17.40 -1.70 17.44
N LEU A 495 -17.43 -2.50 18.51
CA LEU A 495 -16.36 -3.44 18.85
C LEU A 495 -16.73 -4.91 18.59
N VAL A 496 -17.88 -5.19 17.96
CA VAL A 496 -18.32 -6.59 17.76
C VAL A 496 -17.50 -7.32 16.70
N ASP A 497 -16.86 -6.61 15.77
CA ASP A 497 -15.93 -7.17 14.78
C ASP A 497 -14.48 -6.88 15.16
N ALA A 498 -14.13 -5.65 15.52
CA ALA A 498 -12.81 -5.28 16.03
C ALA A 498 -12.62 -5.70 17.50
N ILE A 499 -12.76 -6.99 17.81
CA ILE A 499 -12.83 -7.52 19.19
C ILE A 499 -11.48 -7.51 19.93
N SER A 500 -10.37 -7.36 19.21
CA SER A 500 -9.02 -7.34 19.78
C SER A 500 -8.28 -6.14 19.21
N THR A 501 -7.62 -5.37 20.07
CA THR A 501 -6.94 -4.14 19.66
C THR A 501 -5.80 -4.45 18.68
N THR A 502 -5.81 -3.79 17.52
CA THR A 502 -4.69 -3.82 16.58
C THR A 502 -3.61 -2.84 17.03
N ILE A 503 -2.36 -3.30 17.08
CA ILE A 503 -1.22 -2.53 17.57
C ILE A 503 -0.29 -2.17 16.41
N ILE A 504 0.04 -0.89 16.27
CA ILE A 504 1.03 -0.38 15.32
C ILE A 504 2.13 0.31 16.13
N ARG A 505 3.32 -0.30 16.21
CA ARG A 505 4.39 0.26 17.05
C ARG A 505 5.81 0.10 16.55
N ASN A 506 6.70 0.99 16.95
CA ASN A 506 8.13 0.87 16.66
C ASN A 506 8.42 0.72 15.15
N ASN A 507 7.63 1.32 14.26
CA ASN A 507 7.86 1.27 12.82
C ASN A 507 8.46 2.59 12.32
N ARG A 508 9.13 2.52 11.16
CA ARG A 508 9.49 3.70 10.37
C ARG A 508 8.67 3.70 9.09
N PHE A 509 7.89 4.76 8.91
CA PHE A 509 6.98 4.93 7.78
C PHE A 509 7.32 6.19 7.00
N ARG A 510 7.32 6.08 5.66
CA ARG A 510 7.49 7.22 4.75
C ARG A 510 6.65 7.04 3.48
N CYS A 511 5.47 7.65 3.45
CA CYS A 511 4.60 7.64 2.29
C CYS A 511 4.93 8.79 1.34
N ASP A 512 5.05 8.55 0.03
CA ASP A 512 5.40 9.61 -0.93
C ASP A 512 4.18 10.45 -1.34
N ARG A 513 2.99 9.85 -1.40
CA ARG A 513 1.76 10.51 -1.86
C ARG A 513 0.55 10.11 -1.02
N GLY A 514 0.60 10.43 0.27
CA GLY A 514 -0.45 10.10 1.22
C GLY A 514 0.01 10.27 2.66
N TRP A 515 -0.43 9.36 3.54
CA TRP A 515 -0.10 9.37 4.96
C TRP A 515 0.89 8.26 5.32
N ASP A 516 1.74 8.49 6.32
CA ASP A 516 2.64 7.44 6.80
C ASP A 516 1.81 6.31 7.45
N ILE A 517 0.82 6.72 8.26
CA ILE A 517 -0.23 5.83 8.77
C ILE A 517 -1.58 6.43 8.39
N GLY A 518 -2.32 5.76 7.51
CA GLY A 518 -3.66 6.16 7.09
C GLY A 518 -4.73 5.20 7.60
N LEU A 519 -5.45 5.57 8.66
CA LEU A 519 -6.68 4.86 9.01
C LEU A 519 -7.84 5.52 8.29
N ASP A 520 -8.44 4.78 7.36
CA ASP A 520 -9.57 5.21 6.56
C ASP A 520 -10.91 4.79 7.22
N ASP A 521 -12.01 4.89 6.48
CA ASP A 521 -13.40 4.76 6.96
C ASP A 521 -13.61 3.70 8.03
N GLY A 522 -14.08 4.12 9.20
CA GLY A 522 -14.59 3.22 10.25
C GLY A 522 -13.52 2.47 11.05
N SER A 523 -12.23 2.61 10.70
CA SER A 523 -11.13 1.94 11.39
C SER A 523 -11.15 2.22 12.90
N SER A 524 -11.38 1.17 13.68
CA SER A 524 -11.66 1.25 15.13
C SER A 524 -10.82 0.27 15.94
N ASN A 525 -10.62 0.56 17.23
CA ASN A 525 -9.86 -0.26 18.18
C ASN A 525 -8.38 -0.45 17.80
N TYR A 526 -7.65 0.67 17.67
CA TYR A 526 -6.21 0.68 17.39
C TYR A 526 -5.41 1.28 18.55
N HIS A 527 -4.18 0.78 18.73
CA HIS A 527 -3.16 1.43 19.57
C HIS A 527 -1.91 1.70 18.73
N ILE A 528 -1.60 2.98 18.52
CA ILE A 528 -0.56 3.44 17.60
C ILE A 528 0.49 4.20 18.40
N TYR A 529 1.68 3.63 18.56
CA TYR A 529 2.72 4.28 19.37
C TYR A 529 4.16 3.99 18.96
N ASN A 530 5.08 4.89 19.32
CA ASN A 530 6.51 4.74 19.00
C ASN A 530 6.78 4.61 17.50
N ASN A 531 6.01 5.25 16.63
CA ASN A 531 6.28 5.23 15.19
C ASN A 531 7.02 6.51 14.77
N LEU A 532 8.01 6.33 13.90
CA LEU A 532 8.68 7.43 13.21
C LEU A 532 8.01 7.63 11.84
N CYS A 533 7.28 8.74 11.71
CA CYS A 533 6.59 9.15 10.50
C CYS A 533 7.41 10.25 9.81
N LEU A 534 8.00 9.92 8.64
CA LEU A 534 8.98 10.76 7.97
C LEU A 534 8.40 11.74 6.94
N ASN A 535 7.12 11.63 6.56
CA ASN A 535 6.58 12.50 5.53
C ASN A 535 5.08 12.80 5.63
N GLY A 536 4.23 11.77 5.68
CA GLY A 536 2.77 11.91 5.55
C GLY A 536 2.01 12.15 6.86
N GLY A 537 2.62 11.92 8.02
CA GLY A 537 1.95 12.03 9.31
C GLY A 537 0.89 10.94 9.51
N ILE A 538 -0.09 11.18 10.40
CA ILE A 538 -1.11 10.19 10.78
C ILE A 538 -2.51 10.71 10.42
N LYS A 539 -3.23 9.98 9.56
CA LYS A 539 -4.65 10.19 9.26
C LYS A 539 -5.52 9.26 10.06
N LEU A 540 -6.56 9.82 10.69
CA LEU A 540 -7.64 9.11 11.34
C LEU A 540 -8.97 9.56 10.75
N ARG A 541 -9.50 8.81 9.78
CA ARG A 541 -10.79 9.09 9.12
C ARG A 541 -11.89 8.23 9.74
N GLU A 542 -12.99 8.87 10.18
CA GLU A 542 -14.11 8.20 10.88
C GLU A 542 -13.61 7.27 12.01
N GLY A 543 -14.37 6.27 12.46
CA GLY A 543 -13.90 5.26 13.41
C GLY A 543 -13.89 5.68 14.88
N PHE A 544 -13.47 4.76 15.75
CA PHE A 544 -13.64 4.84 17.20
C PHE A 544 -12.51 4.16 17.99
N TYR A 545 -12.33 4.60 19.23
CA TYR A 545 -11.47 3.98 20.25
C TYR A 545 -10.04 3.74 19.78
N ARG A 546 -9.44 4.74 19.13
CA ARG A 546 -8.02 4.69 18.74
C ARG A 546 -7.19 5.48 19.70
N ASN A 547 -6.15 4.86 20.25
CA ASN A 547 -5.17 5.53 21.09
C ASN A 547 -3.88 5.76 20.29
N VAL A 548 -3.51 7.02 20.10
CA VAL A 548 -2.32 7.44 19.34
C VAL A 548 -1.39 8.20 20.26
N GLU A 549 -0.22 7.63 20.55
CA GLU A 549 0.70 8.22 21.51
C GLU A 549 2.18 8.00 21.20
N ASN A 550 3.04 8.89 21.68
CA ASN A 550 4.48 8.69 21.62
C ASN A 550 5.06 8.49 20.21
N ASN A 551 4.44 9.10 19.19
CA ASN A 551 4.93 9.07 17.80
C ASN A 551 5.72 10.34 17.47
N ILE A 552 6.61 10.26 16.47
CA ILE A 552 7.35 11.41 15.93
C ILE A 552 6.85 11.70 14.51
N LEU A 553 6.24 12.87 14.30
CA LEU A 553 5.68 13.30 13.03
C LEU A 553 6.60 14.37 12.39
N VAL A 554 7.59 13.91 11.64
CA VAL A 554 8.65 14.80 11.10
C VAL A 554 8.08 15.70 10.01
N ASN A 555 8.17 17.01 10.22
CA ASN A 555 7.64 18.07 9.34
C ASN A 555 6.16 17.90 8.95
N ASN A 556 5.42 17.10 9.70
CA ASN A 556 4.01 16.83 9.46
C ASN A 556 3.26 16.76 10.79
N THR A 557 2.03 16.28 10.74
CA THR A 557 1.04 16.52 11.77
C THR A 557 -0.05 15.44 11.78
N PHE A 558 -1.06 15.69 12.60
CA PHE A 558 -2.26 14.88 12.78
C PHE A 558 -3.39 15.33 11.84
N HIS A 559 -4.05 14.36 11.20
CA HIS A 559 -5.12 14.57 10.21
C HIS A 559 -6.42 13.89 10.68
N PRO A 560 -7.17 14.48 11.63
CA PRO A 560 -8.45 13.94 12.11
C PRO A 560 -9.58 14.29 11.13
N HIS A 561 -10.12 13.30 10.44
CA HIS A 561 -11.10 13.49 9.37
C HIS A 561 -12.44 12.86 9.74
N VAL A 562 -13.53 13.64 9.68
CA VAL A 562 -14.91 13.15 9.73
C VAL A 562 -15.22 12.35 11.01
N TRP A 563 -14.73 12.77 12.17
CA TRP A 563 -15.03 12.02 13.40
C TRP A 563 -16.50 12.12 13.81
N PHE A 564 -16.96 11.05 14.42
CA PHE A 564 -18.25 10.98 15.08
C PHE A 564 -18.15 11.57 16.49
N GLU A 565 -19.28 12.02 17.03
CA GLU A 565 -19.34 12.39 18.45
C GLU A 565 -19.04 11.17 19.32
N ASN A 566 -18.36 11.38 20.44
CA ASN A 566 -17.95 10.31 21.35
C ASN A 566 -17.10 9.23 20.68
N SER A 567 -16.28 9.59 19.68
CA SER A 567 -15.38 8.64 19.01
C SER A 567 -14.48 7.88 19.99
N GLY A 568 -14.19 8.47 21.15
CA GLY A 568 -13.35 7.86 22.18
C GLY A 568 -11.86 7.89 21.83
N ASP A 569 -11.49 8.59 20.76
CA ASP A 569 -10.11 8.66 20.30
C ASP A 569 -9.22 9.48 21.25
N VAL A 570 -7.97 9.05 21.35
CA VAL A 570 -6.95 9.68 22.18
C VAL A 570 -5.74 10.01 21.30
N PHE A 571 -5.28 11.26 21.33
CA PHE A 571 -4.06 11.71 20.66
C PHE A 571 -3.18 12.50 21.64
N THR A 572 -2.15 11.85 22.19
CA THR A 572 -1.35 12.44 23.28
C THR A 572 0.13 12.10 23.21
N ARG A 573 0.99 12.94 23.79
CA ARG A 573 2.45 12.68 23.90
C ARG A 573 3.16 12.48 22.56
N ASN A 574 2.63 13.03 21.48
CA ASN A 574 3.28 12.96 20.17
C ASN A 574 4.17 14.19 19.95
N ILE A 575 5.25 14.03 19.19
CA ILE A 575 6.03 15.15 18.65
C ILE A 575 5.42 15.53 17.30
N VAL A 576 4.93 16.77 17.20
CA VAL A 576 4.15 17.30 16.08
C VAL A 576 4.86 18.53 15.51
N MET A 577 5.13 18.54 14.19
CA MET A 577 5.91 19.60 13.53
C MET A 577 5.09 20.47 12.56
N GLY A 578 3.76 20.45 12.70
CA GLY A 578 2.83 21.32 11.96
C GLY A 578 1.46 21.41 12.64
N PRO A 579 0.64 22.41 12.29
CA PRO A 579 -0.72 22.53 12.83
C PRO A 579 -1.57 21.33 12.41
N TYR A 580 -2.52 20.93 13.26
CA TYR A 580 -3.45 19.87 12.89
C TYR A 580 -4.25 20.21 11.63
N LYS A 581 -4.67 19.18 10.90
CA LYS A 581 -5.45 19.31 9.66
C LYS A 581 -6.82 18.64 9.80
N PRO A 582 -7.74 19.19 10.60
CA PRO A 582 -9.07 18.62 10.77
C PRO A 582 -9.93 18.81 9.51
N ILE A 583 -10.72 17.80 9.17
CA ILE A 583 -11.73 17.88 8.10
C ILE A 583 -13.07 17.46 8.66
N ASN A 584 -14.08 18.33 8.58
CA ASN A 584 -15.46 18.04 9.00
C ASN A 584 -15.59 17.45 10.41
N LEU A 585 -14.86 18.02 11.37
CA LEU A 585 -14.71 17.53 12.74
C LEU A 585 -15.67 18.26 13.71
N PRO A 586 -16.83 17.66 14.08
CA PRO A 586 -17.83 18.32 14.92
C PRO A 586 -17.44 18.35 16.40
N ALA A 587 -16.64 17.38 16.82
CA ALA A 587 -16.22 17.14 18.19
C ALA A 587 -14.85 16.45 18.17
N TRP A 588 -14.07 16.72 19.20
CA TRP A 588 -12.85 16.00 19.47
C TRP A 588 -13.14 14.70 20.23
N GLY A 589 -12.20 13.75 20.15
CA GLY A 589 -12.30 12.46 20.83
C GLY A 589 -12.24 12.57 22.35
N ALA A 590 -11.93 11.47 23.03
CA ALA A 590 -11.80 11.46 24.48
C ALA A 590 -10.70 12.40 25.00
N MET A 591 -9.58 12.53 24.27
CA MET A 591 -8.49 13.42 24.67
C MET A 591 -7.56 13.77 23.51
N VAL A 592 -7.37 15.06 23.25
CA VAL A 592 -6.30 15.57 22.38
C VAL A 592 -5.52 16.58 23.19
N ASP A 593 -4.41 16.14 23.77
CA ASP A 593 -3.65 16.93 24.75
C ASP A 593 -2.24 16.36 25.01
N TYR A 594 -1.41 17.09 25.76
CA TYR A 594 -0.05 16.67 26.12
C TYR A 594 0.86 16.37 24.92
N ASN A 595 0.67 17.04 23.79
CA ASN A 595 1.51 16.93 22.62
C ASN A 595 2.66 17.97 22.66
N ILE A 596 3.76 17.64 21.99
CA ILE A 596 4.95 18.48 21.89
C ILE A 596 4.97 19.10 20.48
N PHE A 597 4.74 20.41 20.42
CA PHE A 597 4.80 21.17 19.18
C PHE A 597 6.18 21.80 18.99
N THR A 598 6.65 21.86 17.74
CA THR A 598 7.86 22.63 17.38
C THR A 598 7.54 24.04 16.88
N ASP A 599 6.27 24.42 16.85
CA ASP A 599 5.77 25.70 16.33
C ASP A 599 4.71 26.28 17.26
N SER A 600 4.97 27.46 17.81
CA SER A 600 4.05 28.14 18.72
C SER A 600 2.78 28.66 18.06
N THR A 601 2.81 28.93 16.74
CA THR A 601 1.62 29.32 15.98
C THR A 601 0.68 28.13 15.81
N ALA A 602 1.24 26.95 15.52
CA ALA A 602 0.48 25.71 15.40
C ALA A 602 -0.29 25.41 16.70
N LEU A 603 0.41 25.37 17.85
CA LEU A 603 -0.23 25.10 19.14
C LEU A 603 -1.34 26.11 19.47
N LYS A 604 -1.08 27.41 19.27
CA LYS A 604 -2.08 28.45 19.57
C LYS A 604 -3.35 28.26 18.73
N GLY A 605 -3.22 27.95 17.44
CA GLY A 605 -4.36 27.67 16.56
C GLY A 605 -5.18 26.47 17.05
N ASP A 606 -4.51 25.39 17.45
CA ASP A 606 -5.16 24.18 17.95
C ASP A 606 -5.84 24.43 19.32
N GLN A 607 -5.22 25.21 20.20
CA GLN A 607 -5.80 25.60 21.50
C GLN A 607 -7.08 26.44 21.38
N MET A 608 -7.22 27.23 20.32
CA MET A 608 -8.48 27.96 20.04
C MET A 608 -9.66 27.01 19.79
N SER A 609 -9.39 25.75 19.41
CA SER A 609 -10.40 24.70 19.25
C SER A 609 -10.74 23.97 20.56
N GLY A 610 -10.20 24.42 21.71
CA GLY A 610 -10.51 23.89 23.04
C GLY A 610 -9.73 22.64 23.46
N ILE A 611 -8.74 22.23 22.66
CA ILE A 611 -7.86 21.07 22.87
C ILE A 611 -6.44 21.51 23.26
N ASP A 612 -5.53 20.54 23.50
CA ASP A 612 -4.10 20.79 23.72
C ASP A 612 -3.81 21.82 24.84
N LYS A 613 -4.60 21.76 25.90
CA LYS A 613 -4.53 22.68 27.05
C LYS A 613 -3.21 22.57 27.81
N HIS A 614 -2.65 21.37 27.88
CA HIS A 614 -1.40 21.06 28.58
C HIS A 614 -0.25 20.77 27.62
N SER A 615 -0.49 20.81 26.31
CA SER A 615 0.53 20.70 25.28
C SER A 615 1.52 21.86 25.34
N ILE A 616 2.74 21.61 24.91
CA ILE A 616 3.85 22.57 25.01
C ILE A 616 4.46 22.85 23.65
N VAL A 617 5.11 24.00 23.54
CA VAL A 617 6.05 24.29 22.45
C VAL A 617 7.45 24.04 22.97
N CYS A 618 8.25 23.27 22.25
CA CYS A 618 9.64 23.01 22.59
C CYS A 618 10.45 22.75 21.32
N THR A 619 11.64 23.33 21.23
CA THR A 619 12.65 22.89 20.27
C THR A 619 13.12 21.49 20.64
N VAL A 620 13.01 20.54 19.71
CA VAL A 620 13.43 19.16 19.95
C VAL A 620 14.84 18.95 19.39
N ASP A 621 15.81 18.70 20.27
CA ASP A 621 17.18 18.34 19.89
C ASP A 621 17.32 16.82 19.78
N PHE A 622 17.41 16.35 18.53
CA PHE A 622 17.57 14.93 18.19
C PHE A 622 19.03 14.49 18.19
N GLN A 623 19.30 13.22 18.47
CA GLN A 623 20.65 12.65 18.54
C GLN A 623 21.41 12.78 17.22
N ASP A 624 20.87 12.24 16.14
CA ASP A 624 21.48 12.27 14.80
C ASP A 624 20.41 12.10 13.70
N PRO A 625 19.59 13.13 13.46
CA PRO A 625 18.48 13.04 12.51
C PRO A 625 18.97 12.89 11.07
N GLU A 626 20.23 13.22 10.75
CA GLU A 626 20.79 13.03 9.40
C GLU A 626 20.95 11.55 9.03
N HIS A 627 21.27 10.73 10.02
CA HIS A 627 21.40 9.27 9.86
C HIS A 627 20.16 8.50 10.35
N GLY A 628 19.07 9.21 10.65
CA GLY A 628 17.78 8.61 11.01
C GLY A 628 17.58 8.32 12.50
N ASP A 629 18.44 8.84 13.38
CA ASP A 629 18.29 8.72 14.84
C ASP A 629 17.52 9.92 15.41
N PHE A 630 16.20 9.74 15.54
CA PHE A 630 15.28 10.72 16.11
C PHE A 630 15.07 10.55 17.61
N ARG A 631 16.00 9.93 18.34
CA ARG A 631 15.95 9.96 19.81
C ARG A 631 16.23 11.37 20.30
N VAL A 632 15.47 11.84 21.28
CA VAL A 632 15.69 13.12 21.96
C VAL A 632 16.90 13.00 22.88
N LYS A 633 17.84 13.97 22.83
CA LYS A 633 19.12 13.92 23.57
C LYS A 633 18.96 14.05 25.09
N ASP A 634 18.19 15.04 25.55
CA ASP A 634 18.08 15.36 26.97
C ASP A 634 16.82 14.74 27.59
N ASN A 635 17.03 13.69 28.39
CA ASN A 635 15.97 13.01 29.15
C ASN A 635 15.37 13.87 30.28
N GLY A 636 16.00 14.99 30.63
CA GLY A 636 15.49 16.02 31.53
C GLY A 636 14.71 17.14 30.84
N SER A 637 14.52 17.08 29.52
CA SER A 637 13.80 18.10 28.76
C SER A 637 12.30 18.14 29.07
N ALA A 638 11.63 19.21 28.65
CA ALA A 638 10.18 19.34 28.79
C ALA A 638 9.42 18.26 28.02
N VAL A 639 10.03 17.70 26.96
CA VAL A 639 9.50 16.59 26.16
C VAL A 639 9.24 15.36 27.01
N PHE A 640 10.21 14.93 27.82
CA PHE A 640 10.06 13.77 28.71
C PHE A 640 9.14 14.05 29.90
N ARG A 641 9.16 15.28 30.44
CA ARG A 641 8.22 15.67 31.52
C ARG A 641 6.76 15.62 31.08
N LEU A 642 6.49 15.82 29.78
CA LEU A 642 5.16 15.67 29.19
C LEU A 642 4.77 14.21 28.92
N GLY A 643 5.71 13.27 29.08
CA GLY A 643 5.48 11.83 29.01
C GLY A 643 6.00 11.15 27.75
N PHE A 644 6.61 11.87 26.80
CA PHE A 644 7.26 11.24 25.65
C PHE A 644 8.44 10.36 26.10
N GLN A 645 8.64 9.25 25.41
CA GLN A 645 9.70 8.27 25.65
C GLN A 645 10.43 7.96 24.34
N ASN A 646 11.77 7.97 24.38
CA ASN A 646 12.56 7.47 23.27
C ASN A 646 12.27 5.98 23.01
N PHE A 647 12.36 5.59 21.74
CA PHE A 647 12.26 4.20 21.29
C PHE A 647 13.42 3.86 20.34
N CYS A 648 13.55 2.58 19.98
CA CYS A 648 14.65 2.10 19.14
C CYS A 648 14.59 2.73 17.74
N MET A 649 15.73 3.24 17.24
CA MET A 649 15.85 3.84 15.89
C MET A 649 16.70 3.00 14.93
N ASP A 650 17.35 1.96 15.42
CA ASP A 650 18.23 1.03 14.70
C ASP A 650 17.63 -0.39 14.56
N CYS A 651 16.37 -0.57 14.96
CA CYS A 651 15.65 -1.84 14.92
C CYS A 651 14.73 -2.02 13.69
N PHE A 652 14.60 -1.02 12.82
CA PHE A 652 13.63 -1.06 11.72
C PHE A 652 14.08 -1.98 10.57
N GLY A 653 13.11 -2.67 9.97
CA GLY A 653 13.30 -3.48 8.78
C GLY A 653 13.87 -4.87 9.06
N VAL A 654 14.36 -5.49 7.99
CA VAL A 654 14.95 -6.84 8.02
C VAL A 654 16.10 -6.93 9.01
N VAL A 655 16.19 -8.07 9.70
CA VAL A 655 17.23 -8.41 10.67
C VAL A 655 18.30 -9.33 10.08
N SER A 656 17.93 -10.17 9.10
CA SER A 656 18.85 -11.10 8.44
C SER A 656 20.04 -10.37 7.81
N PRO A 657 21.30 -10.77 8.08
CA PRO A 657 22.47 -10.10 7.50
C PRO A 657 22.48 -10.09 5.97
N GLU A 658 21.94 -11.13 5.35
CA GLU A 658 21.82 -11.20 3.90
C GLU A 658 20.84 -10.17 3.35
N LEU A 659 19.62 -10.11 3.90
CA LEU A 659 18.60 -9.16 3.49
C LEU A 659 19.00 -7.72 3.81
N LYS A 660 19.63 -7.46 4.97
CA LYS A 660 20.16 -6.13 5.32
C LYS A 660 21.13 -5.57 4.29
N ARG A 661 21.95 -6.42 3.65
CA ARG A 661 22.87 -5.99 2.59
C ARG A 661 22.16 -5.60 1.29
N LEU A 662 20.97 -6.15 1.06
CA LEU A 662 20.16 -5.89 -0.14
C LEU A 662 19.17 -4.73 0.08
N ALA A 663 18.66 -4.59 1.31
CA ALA A 663 17.64 -3.61 1.64
C ALA A 663 18.14 -2.17 1.45
N LYS A 664 17.32 -1.37 0.77
CA LYS A 664 17.46 0.09 0.79
C LYS A 664 16.94 0.65 2.11
N THR A 665 17.29 1.90 2.38
CA THR A 665 16.74 2.70 3.48
C THR A 665 15.95 3.89 2.92
N PRO A 666 14.93 4.40 3.65
CA PRO A 666 14.18 5.55 3.22
C PRO A 666 15.07 6.79 3.13
N ARG A 667 14.70 7.70 2.22
CA ARG A 667 15.19 9.07 2.30
C ARG A 667 14.79 9.66 3.66
N ILE A 668 15.79 10.03 4.45
CA ILE A 668 15.56 10.68 5.75
C ILE A 668 15.13 12.14 5.52
N THR A 669 13.98 12.50 6.10
CA THR A 669 13.49 13.88 6.12
C THR A 669 14.08 14.59 7.33
N LEU A 670 14.85 15.65 7.13
CA LEU A 670 15.41 16.43 8.23
C LEU A 670 14.33 17.33 8.85
N PRO A 671 14.22 17.43 10.18
CA PRO A 671 13.36 18.40 10.84
C PRO A 671 13.67 19.82 10.37
N LEU A 672 12.63 20.57 10.00
CA LEU A 672 12.76 21.98 9.68
C LEU A 672 12.97 22.75 10.99
N VAL A 673 14.16 23.31 11.17
CA VAL A 673 14.44 24.20 12.29
C VAL A 673 13.81 25.56 11.97
N LYS A 674 12.60 25.80 12.49
CA LYS A 674 12.05 27.16 12.53
C LYS A 674 12.81 27.94 13.59
N VAL A 675 13.62 28.89 13.17
CA VAL A 675 14.19 29.90 14.07
C VAL A 675 13.02 30.81 14.48
N GLU A 676 12.52 30.65 15.70
CA GLU A 676 11.71 31.70 16.33
C GLU A 676 12.59 32.97 16.39
N ASN A 677 12.28 33.99 15.58
CA ASN A 677 12.58 35.43 15.79
C ASN A 677 12.40 36.27 14.50
N ALA A 678 11.21 36.30 13.92
CA ALA A 678 10.79 37.45 13.13
C ALA A 678 9.47 37.97 13.72
N PRO A 679 9.41 39.19 14.27
CA PRO A 679 8.16 39.76 14.74
C PRO A 679 7.20 39.86 13.55
N ILE A 680 6.05 39.18 13.66
CA ILE A 680 5.01 39.25 12.63
C ILE A 680 4.41 40.66 12.70
N ASN A 681 4.63 41.45 11.66
CA ASN A 681 4.04 42.78 11.55
C ASN A 681 2.57 42.65 11.12
N ILE A 682 1.67 42.61 12.10
CA ILE A 682 0.22 42.66 11.89
C ILE A 682 -0.23 44.10 12.08
N ILE A 683 -0.95 44.64 11.09
CA ILE A 683 -1.56 45.98 11.18
C ILE A 683 -3.09 45.88 11.10
N GLU A 684 -3.76 46.90 11.60
CA GLU A 684 -5.18 47.13 11.32
C GLU A 684 -5.32 47.89 10.01
N TRP A 685 -6.11 47.35 9.08
CA TRP A 685 -6.46 48.01 7.83
C TRP A 685 -7.95 47.86 7.56
N GLN A 686 -8.69 48.98 7.60
CA GLN A 686 -10.12 49.05 7.30
C GLN A 686 -10.97 48.06 8.12
N GLY A 687 -10.65 47.92 9.42
CA GLY A 687 -11.26 47.05 10.42
C GLY A 687 -10.87 45.58 10.30
N TRP A 688 -9.80 45.25 9.58
CA TRP A 688 -9.23 43.91 9.46
C TRP A 688 -7.81 43.86 9.99
N HIS A 689 -7.45 42.80 10.71
CA HIS A 689 -6.07 42.44 10.97
C HIS A 689 -5.46 41.81 9.73
N VAL A 690 -4.43 42.46 9.20
CA VAL A 690 -3.74 42.05 7.98
C VAL A 690 -2.23 41.97 8.18
N LYS A 691 -1.58 41.07 7.44
CA LYS A 691 -0.12 40.92 7.41
C LYS A 691 0.38 40.58 6.01
N ASN A 692 1.69 40.64 5.77
CA ASN A 692 2.28 40.04 4.57
C ASN A 692 2.04 38.52 4.55
N LEU A 693 1.75 37.96 3.39
CA LEU A 693 1.76 36.52 3.17
C LEU A 693 3.21 36.04 3.01
N GLU A 694 3.83 35.48 4.05
CA GLU A 694 5.29 35.26 4.11
C GLU A 694 5.69 33.81 4.35
N THR A 695 4.74 32.95 4.72
CA THR A 695 5.04 31.57 5.11
C THR A 695 4.41 30.54 4.19
N LEU A 696 5.09 29.39 4.04
CA LEU A 696 4.57 28.22 3.35
C LEU A 696 3.22 27.73 3.92
N GLY A 697 3.00 27.92 5.23
CA GLY A 697 1.75 27.58 5.90
C GLY A 697 0.58 28.46 5.45
N GLU A 698 0.80 29.77 5.36
CA GLU A 698 -0.19 30.73 4.86
C GLU A 698 -0.43 30.54 3.36
N ARG A 699 0.62 30.27 2.57
CA ARG A 699 0.48 29.90 1.16
C ARG A 699 -0.42 28.68 1.02
N SER A 700 -0.20 27.66 1.84
CA SER A 700 -1.03 26.46 1.86
C SER A 700 -2.46 26.72 2.32
N ALA A 701 -2.67 27.58 3.33
CA ALA A 701 -4.00 27.89 3.86
C ALA A 701 -4.85 28.70 2.88
N THR A 702 -4.22 29.59 2.12
CA THR A 702 -4.87 30.46 1.12
C THR A 702 -4.98 29.82 -0.27
N GLY A 703 -4.15 28.80 -0.53
CA GLY A 703 -4.02 28.16 -1.85
C GLY A 703 -3.22 29.00 -2.85
N MET A 704 -2.42 29.95 -2.37
CA MET A 704 -1.60 30.84 -3.19
C MET A 704 -0.47 30.11 -3.92
N ASP A 705 -0.07 30.64 -5.07
CA ASP A 705 1.06 30.13 -5.86
C ASP A 705 2.42 30.38 -5.20
N THR A 706 2.55 31.52 -4.51
CA THR A 706 3.79 32.06 -3.95
C THR A 706 3.49 32.92 -2.71
N GLU A 707 4.48 33.11 -1.84
CA GLU A 707 4.42 33.95 -0.63
C GLU A 707 4.45 35.45 -1.01
N ARG A 708 3.32 35.96 -1.51
CA ARG A 708 3.12 37.37 -1.91
C ARG A 708 1.73 37.89 -1.56
N GLY A 709 1.62 39.20 -1.42
CA GLY A 709 0.36 39.90 -1.16
C GLY A 709 0.06 40.05 0.32
N VAL A 710 -1.11 40.61 0.63
CA VAL A 710 -1.51 40.89 2.02
C VAL A 710 -2.60 39.91 2.46
N TYR A 711 -2.29 39.13 3.48
CA TYR A 711 -3.16 38.11 4.06
C TYR A 711 -4.14 38.72 5.06
N VAL A 712 -5.43 38.42 4.87
CA VAL A 712 -6.53 38.85 5.74
C VAL A 712 -6.76 37.80 6.83
N ILE A 713 -6.39 38.14 8.07
CA ILE A 713 -6.35 37.19 9.19
C ILE A 713 -7.71 37.11 9.88
N SER A 714 -8.19 38.23 10.40
CA SER A 714 -9.39 38.30 11.24
C SER A 714 -9.97 39.71 11.28
N ILE A 715 -11.25 39.81 11.60
CA ILE A 715 -11.96 41.08 11.73
C ILE A 715 -11.66 41.72 13.11
N ASP A 716 -11.33 43.01 13.13
CA ASP A 716 -11.03 43.74 14.37
C ASP A 716 -12.31 44.11 15.15
N LYS A 717 -13.40 44.45 14.43
CA LYS A 717 -14.68 44.87 15.04
C LYS A 717 -15.90 44.19 14.42
N PRO A 718 -16.79 43.57 15.21
CA PRO A 718 -18.08 43.08 14.72
C PRO A 718 -18.91 44.30 14.28
N ASN A 719 -19.30 44.34 13.00
CA ASN A 719 -19.90 45.47 12.25
C ASN A 719 -18.92 46.35 11.44
N ASN A 720 -17.80 45.78 10.96
CA ASN A 720 -16.95 46.43 9.96
C ASN A 720 -17.67 46.61 8.61
N ARG A 721 -17.60 47.80 8.00
CA ARG A 721 -18.18 48.09 6.67
C ARG A 721 -17.57 47.24 5.54
N MET A 722 -16.33 46.78 5.70
CA MET A 722 -15.63 45.92 4.73
C MET A 722 -16.02 44.44 4.84
N SER A 723 -16.76 44.02 5.87
CA SER A 723 -17.06 42.59 6.10
C SER A 723 -17.97 41.96 5.04
N ASN A 724 -18.59 42.79 4.19
CA ASN A 724 -19.44 42.32 3.09
C ASN A 724 -18.65 42.08 1.79
N ILE A 725 -17.37 42.47 1.74
CA ILE A 725 -16.54 42.38 0.52
C ILE A 725 -15.22 41.63 0.74
N LEU A 726 -14.61 41.75 1.93
CA LEU A 726 -13.45 40.96 2.36
C LEU A 726 -13.86 39.90 3.37
N HIS A 727 -13.18 38.76 3.35
CA HIS A 727 -13.37 37.66 4.27
C HIS A 727 -12.04 37.22 4.87
N GLU A 728 -12.11 36.53 6.02
CA GLU A 728 -10.96 35.79 6.55
C GLU A 728 -10.42 34.84 5.48
N ASN A 729 -9.10 34.71 5.45
CA ASN A 729 -8.36 33.90 4.51
C ASN A 729 -8.25 34.43 3.06
N ASP A 730 -8.73 35.65 2.79
CA ASP A 730 -8.42 36.34 1.53
C ASP A 730 -6.94 36.78 1.46
N VAL A 731 -6.40 36.87 0.24
CA VAL A 731 -5.11 37.54 -0.02
C VAL A 731 -5.32 38.70 -0.99
N ILE A 732 -5.04 39.93 -0.57
CA ILE A 732 -5.13 41.12 -1.41
C ILE A 732 -3.91 41.15 -2.35
N LEU A 733 -4.16 41.09 -3.66
CA LEU A 733 -3.14 41.05 -4.70
C LEU A 733 -3.08 42.33 -5.54
N LYS A 734 -4.21 43.05 -5.66
CA LYS A 734 -4.25 44.38 -6.29
C LYS A 734 -5.24 45.29 -5.58
N PHE A 735 -4.91 46.58 -5.55
CA PHE A 735 -5.79 47.64 -5.06
C PHE A 735 -5.84 48.78 -6.09
N ASN A 736 -7.02 48.99 -6.67
CA ASN A 736 -7.33 49.98 -7.70
C ASN A 736 -6.33 50.02 -8.86
N GLY A 737 -5.98 48.84 -9.39
CA GLY A 737 -5.02 48.67 -10.49
C GLY A 737 -3.54 48.63 -10.06
N ILE A 738 -3.22 48.88 -8.78
CA ILE A 738 -1.87 48.79 -8.24
C ILE A 738 -1.64 47.38 -7.69
N SER A 739 -0.55 46.72 -8.09
CA SER A 739 -0.15 45.41 -7.54
C SER A 739 0.30 45.53 -6.09
N ILE A 740 -0.15 44.60 -5.25
CA ILE A 740 0.17 44.54 -3.83
C ILE A 740 1.03 43.30 -3.57
N GLY A 741 2.29 43.50 -3.23
CA GLY A 741 3.21 42.45 -2.82
C GLY A 741 3.35 42.32 -1.30
N ASN A 742 3.12 43.40 -0.57
CA ASN A 742 3.27 43.49 0.88
C ASN A 742 2.37 44.62 1.48
N LEU A 743 2.43 44.80 2.80
CA LEU A 743 1.69 45.81 3.56
C LEU A 743 2.02 47.24 3.15
N ASP A 744 3.28 47.55 2.84
CA ASP A 744 3.70 48.89 2.43
C ASP A 744 3.05 49.25 1.08
N ASP A 745 2.99 48.31 0.14
CA ASP A 745 2.29 48.48 -1.14
C ASP A 745 0.81 48.77 -0.91
N LEU A 746 0.16 48.03 0.01
CA LEU A 746 -1.26 48.21 0.32
C LEU A 746 -1.54 49.57 0.95
N GLN A 747 -0.71 50.00 1.90
CA GLN A 747 -0.85 51.30 2.54
C GLN A 747 -0.64 52.44 1.53
N ASN A 748 0.42 52.36 0.72
CA ASN A 748 0.71 53.35 -0.32
C ASN A 748 -0.41 53.43 -1.37
N ALA A 749 -0.91 52.28 -1.85
CA ALA A 749 -2.01 52.22 -2.79
C ALA A 749 -3.32 52.79 -2.20
N THR A 750 -3.56 52.55 -0.91
CA THR A 750 -4.71 53.12 -0.20
C THR A 750 -4.62 54.64 -0.11
N MET A 751 -3.44 55.19 0.21
CA MET A 751 -3.22 56.64 0.31
C MET A 751 -3.33 57.38 -1.03
N GLN A 752 -3.03 56.72 -2.14
CA GLN A 752 -3.07 57.31 -3.48
C GLN A 752 -4.44 57.21 -4.16
N ALA A 753 -5.38 56.47 -3.57
CA ALA A 753 -6.67 56.21 -4.18
C ALA A 753 -7.62 57.41 -4.09
N ASP A 754 -8.34 57.68 -5.19
CA ASP A 754 -9.44 58.64 -5.21
C ASP A 754 -10.67 58.00 -4.54
N LEU A 755 -10.78 58.19 -3.23
CA LEU A 755 -11.84 57.60 -2.39
C LEU A 755 -13.26 58.06 -2.77
N THR A 756 -13.39 59.10 -3.61
CA THR A 756 -14.68 59.59 -4.10
C THR A 756 -15.28 58.70 -5.19
N LYS A 757 -14.53 57.70 -5.69
CA LYS A 757 -14.96 56.72 -6.69
C LYS A 757 -15.00 55.31 -6.09
N PRO A 758 -15.76 54.38 -6.71
CA PRO A 758 -15.64 52.95 -6.40
C PRO A 758 -14.21 52.45 -6.67
N LEU A 759 -13.68 51.61 -5.78
CA LEU A 759 -12.32 51.09 -5.85
C LEU A 759 -12.35 49.58 -6.08
N GLU A 760 -11.60 49.11 -7.07
CA GLU A 760 -11.47 47.69 -7.38
C GLU A 760 -10.41 47.04 -6.47
N ILE A 761 -10.70 45.90 -5.86
CA ILE A 761 -9.73 45.12 -5.09
C ILE A 761 -9.70 43.71 -5.68
N VAL A 762 -8.52 43.24 -6.07
CA VAL A 762 -8.33 41.85 -6.50
C VAL A 762 -7.87 41.05 -5.30
N VAL A 763 -8.71 40.11 -4.88
CA VAL A 763 -8.40 39.15 -3.81
C VAL A 763 -8.26 37.74 -4.36
N PHE A 764 -7.33 36.98 -3.80
CA PHE A 764 -7.26 35.54 -4.03
C PHE A 764 -8.11 34.83 -3.00
N ARG A 765 -9.14 34.11 -3.46
CA ARG A 765 -10.13 33.43 -2.61
C ARG A 765 -10.53 32.13 -3.28
N ASN A 766 -10.54 31.03 -2.52
CA ASN A 766 -10.89 29.70 -3.03
C ASN A 766 -10.08 29.31 -4.29
N GLN A 767 -8.76 29.51 -4.24
CA GLN A 767 -7.80 29.16 -5.31
C GLN A 767 -7.99 29.90 -6.64
N LYS A 768 -8.61 31.08 -6.63
CA LYS A 768 -8.77 31.94 -7.81
C LYS A 768 -8.74 33.42 -7.46
N GLU A 769 -8.29 34.25 -8.40
CA GLU A 769 -8.45 35.70 -8.32
C GLU A 769 -9.92 36.08 -8.48
N THR A 770 -10.40 36.91 -7.57
CA THR A 770 -11.77 37.43 -7.51
C THR A 770 -11.71 38.95 -7.37
N ILE A 771 -12.45 39.66 -8.23
CA ILE A 771 -12.58 41.11 -8.14
C ILE A 771 -13.72 41.44 -7.17
N VAL A 772 -13.46 42.30 -6.19
CA VAL A 772 -14.45 42.90 -5.30
C VAL A 772 -14.40 44.42 -5.43
N ILE A 773 -15.56 45.09 -5.31
CA ILE A 773 -15.66 46.54 -5.47
C ILE A 773 -16.01 47.15 -4.12
N ALA A 774 -15.13 48.00 -3.59
CA ALA A 774 -15.43 48.89 -2.47
C ALA A 774 -16.18 50.13 -2.98
N PRO A 775 -17.43 50.38 -2.56
CA PRO A 775 -18.17 51.59 -2.93
C PRO A 775 -17.46 52.88 -2.52
N GLN A 776 -17.81 53.98 -3.18
CA GLN A 776 -17.29 55.32 -2.87
C GLN A 776 -17.37 55.64 -1.37
N ASN A 777 -16.30 56.22 -0.82
CA ASN A 777 -16.15 56.58 0.59
C ASN A 777 -16.27 55.43 1.60
N MET A 778 -16.18 54.16 1.16
CA MET A 778 -16.16 53.01 2.08
C MET A 778 -14.82 52.89 2.82
N ILE A 779 -13.71 53.14 2.12
CA ILE A 779 -12.35 53.09 2.65
C ILE A 779 -12.00 54.46 3.26
N GLN A 780 -11.34 54.46 4.42
CA GLN A 780 -10.92 55.65 5.15
C GLN A 780 -9.39 55.73 5.23
N LEU A 781 -8.84 56.93 5.08
CA LEU A 781 -7.43 57.17 5.42
C LEU A 781 -7.35 57.37 6.94
N ASN A 782 -6.56 56.54 7.61
CA ASN A 782 -6.20 56.72 9.01
C ASN A 782 -5.04 57.72 9.14
#